data_AF-A0A6G0W6P9-F1
#
_entry.id   AF-A0A6G0W6P9-F1
#
_cell.length_a   1.000
_cell.length_b   1.000
_cell.length_c   1.000
_cell.angle_alpha   90.00
_cell.angle_beta   90.00
_cell.angle_gamma   90.00
#
_symmetry.space_group_name_H-M   'P 1'
#
loop_
_entity.id
_entity.type
_entity.pdbx_description
1 polymer ?
#
loop_
_entity_poly.entity_id
_entity_poly.type
_entity_poly.pdbx_seq_one_letter_code
_entity_poly.pdbx_strand_id
1 'polypeptide(L)'
;MPSCFICKRSRSSTSKLQNITFHKFPTNQTIRDKWYDFVIENGLKIDNINNNSILCSSHFDESLFLVHKNTRHLCKNAVPNIIISRVINAKNVYPEVSKTGQSSSFFLEALSDVLDENSPAVQLPTNVIGYEQLLTPAEQPLQLDVFMQPNTTNLNSTKNLLVKKPTIVVTGSNICCEGVSVLDENSPVKLSTNEIGHEKLSISSEESLQVDVTMQSNTNSEDYMIQKNRKSSYLAASNIVDQDTPKRKFLKFGVRKLLDQVEVKKKKMKVLQQSLRRANKKIASLKTIISQLRKENLINDDMLYDASDMLLESFGKHKNLITYWYKKNTNHKIPKKYSPAVRQFALSLHLFSAKAYNYVRKQFNTILPHVRTLSKWYSHVNAKPGFTSEAIKTLALKVKFSEAPVVCSLMLDEMAIRQHIEFDAKECLVFMLVSINENWKIPIGYFLITSLNGSQKAELTKHALHLLNDTGVCVVSLTFDGCSSNLTMARLLGCDFNINTLSTKFDDIVVFLDPAHMVKLVRNAFGDKDTFLDSDNNLIHFNLVKGLLILQEKEGCHLANKLRKNHIFFFKQKMKVKLASQLLSQSVADALKFCKYNLGFKEFSEVDGTVKFIEMFNDGFDILNSRSVRCFGKKKAICNENIKEIIEFTNLMTTYIIGLKVKEKDSFIPVLESNRKTGFLGFIVCLNSALLLYKILVKSDGIRLQLFDPSCGE
;
A
#
# COMPACT_ATOMS: atom_id res chain seq x y z
N MET A 1 17.81 30.01 -11.15
CA MET A 1 16.90 31.15 -11.39
C MET A 1 15.67 31.00 -10.52
N PRO A 2 15.19 32.06 -9.84
CA PRO A 2 13.98 31.97 -9.05
C PRO A 2 12.78 31.74 -10.00
N SER A 3 11.94 30.76 -9.66
CA SER A 3 10.77 30.37 -10.42
C SER A 3 9.50 30.51 -9.57
N CYS A 4 8.37 30.75 -10.24
CA CYS A 4 7.06 30.81 -9.60
C CYS A 4 6.82 29.53 -8.79
N PHE A 5 6.40 29.67 -7.53
CA PHE A 5 6.21 28.56 -6.61
C PHE A 5 5.13 27.59 -7.11
N ILE A 6 4.04 28.13 -7.71
CA ILE A 6 2.90 27.37 -8.22
C ILE A 6 3.18 26.83 -9.62
N CYS A 7 3.24 27.70 -10.63
CA CYS A 7 3.29 27.27 -12.03
C CYS A 7 4.72 26.98 -12.55
N LYS A 8 5.75 27.08 -11.70
CA LYS A 8 7.17 26.85 -12.05
C LYS A 8 7.72 27.67 -13.23
N ARG A 9 7.06 28.76 -13.62
CA ARG A 9 7.58 29.70 -14.62
C ARG A 9 8.85 30.36 -14.10
N SER A 10 9.92 30.36 -14.88
CA SER A 10 11.20 30.99 -14.52
C SER A 10 11.33 32.35 -15.20
N ARG A 11 12.13 33.24 -14.61
CA ARG A 11 12.52 34.51 -15.25
C ARG A 11 13.39 34.21 -16.49
N SER A 12 12.81 34.30 -17.69
CA SER A 12 13.47 34.11 -18.99
C SER A 12 13.17 35.27 -19.95
N SER A 13 13.88 35.34 -21.09
CA SER A 13 13.57 36.27 -22.20
C SER A 13 12.12 36.15 -22.66
N THR A 14 11.58 34.91 -22.74
CA THR A 14 10.17 34.65 -23.07
C THR A 14 9.22 35.26 -22.05
N SER A 15 9.49 35.13 -20.75
CA SER A 15 8.63 35.74 -19.72
C SER A 15 8.68 37.27 -19.73
N LYS A 16 9.80 37.87 -20.15
CA LYS A 16 9.91 39.32 -20.35
C LYS A 16 9.08 39.77 -21.56
N LEU A 17 9.13 39.03 -22.66
CA LEU A 17 8.34 39.30 -23.87
C LEU A 17 6.83 39.21 -23.60
N GLN A 18 6.42 38.34 -22.69
CA GLN A 18 5.04 38.18 -22.23
C GLN A 18 4.64 39.12 -21.07
N ASN A 19 5.51 40.07 -20.70
CA ASN A 19 5.30 41.04 -19.61
C ASN A 19 4.96 40.42 -18.24
N ILE A 20 5.57 39.27 -17.92
CA ILE A 20 5.32 38.55 -16.66
C ILE A 20 6.30 38.99 -15.57
N THR A 21 5.76 39.54 -14.49
CA THR A 21 6.51 39.95 -13.29
C THR A 21 6.44 38.88 -12.19
N PHE A 22 7.33 38.99 -11.20
CA PHE A 22 7.46 38.00 -10.13
C PHE A 22 7.50 38.67 -8.76
N HIS A 23 6.57 38.31 -7.88
CA HIS A 23 6.28 38.96 -6.61
C HIS A 23 6.62 38.04 -5.44
N LYS A 24 7.29 38.57 -4.42
CA LYS A 24 7.57 37.84 -3.16
C LYS A 24 6.31 37.75 -2.32
N PHE A 25 6.25 36.73 -1.46
CA PHE A 25 5.18 36.62 -0.46
C PHE A 25 5.14 37.89 0.43
N PRO A 26 3.94 38.42 0.73
CA PRO A 26 3.79 39.62 1.56
C PRO A 26 4.39 39.45 2.96
N THR A 27 4.85 40.56 3.54
CA THR A 27 5.28 40.61 4.95
C THR A 27 4.11 40.71 5.92
N ASN A 28 2.98 41.28 5.47
CA ASN A 28 1.76 41.35 6.26
C ASN A 28 1.15 39.95 6.41
N GLN A 29 1.01 39.49 7.66
CA GLN A 29 0.55 38.15 7.99
C GLN A 29 -0.85 37.85 7.41
N THR A 30 -1.78 38.80 7.49
CA THR A 30 -3.16 38.61 7.01
C THR A 30 -3.25 38.34 5.50
N ILE A 31 -2.48 39.07 4.70
CA ILE A 31 -2.45 38.89 3.24
C ILE A 31 -1.63 37.65 2.89
N ARG A 32 -0.56 37.37 3.66
CA ARG A 32 0.26 36.19 3.49
C ARG A 32 -0.52 34.89 3.73
N ASP A 33 -1.41 34.86 4.72
CA ASP A 33 -2.29 33.72 4.99
C ASP A 33 -3.25 33.48 3.81
N LYS A 34 -3.80 34.54 3.20
CA LYS A 34 -4.61 34.41 1.96
C LYS A 34 -3.81 33.87 0.77
N TRP A 35 -2.53 34.21 0.66
CA TRP A 35 -1.65 33.60 -0.35
C TRP A 35 -1.34 32.12 -0.04
N TYR A 36 -1.30 31.73 1.23
CA TYR A 36 -1.15 30.33 1.63
C TYR A 36 -2.39 29.49 1.30
N ASP A 37 -3.58 30.04 1.51
CA ASP A 37 -4.84 29.40 1.11
C ASP A 37 -4.85 29.14 -0.40
N PHE A 38 -4.44 30.13 -1.20
CA PHE A 38 -4.30 29.97 -2.65
C PHE A 38 -3.26 28.89 -3.04
N VAL A 39 -2.17 28.74 -2.29
CA VAL A 39 -1.18 27.67 -2.51
C VAL A 39 -1.77 26.30 -2.20
N ILE A 40 -2.57 26.18 -1.13
CA ILE A 40 -3.30 24.95 -0.78
C ILE A 40 -4.30 24.60 -1.88
N GLU A 41 -5.04 25.59 -2.40
CA GLU A 41 -6.01 25.41 -3.50
C GLU A 41 -5.34 24.87 -4.78
N ASN A 42 -4.06 25.23 -5.00
CA ASN A 42 -3.24 24.69 -6.08
C ASN A 42 -2.59 23.31 -5.75
N GLY A 43 -2.97 22.67 -4.65
CA GLY A 43 -2.52 21.33 -4.25
C GLY A 43 -1.08 21.26 -3.75
N LEU A 44 -0.51 22.39 -3.30
CA LEU A 44 0.88 22.49 -2.83
C LEU A 44 0.96 22.66 -1.31
N LYS A 45 2.05 22.17 -0.70
CA LYS A 45 2.29 22.28 0.74
C LYS A 45 2.98 23.60 1.11
N ILE A 46 2.48 24.27 2.15
CA ILE A 46 3.01 25.54 2.67
C ILE A 46 4.41 25.37 3.31
N ASP A 47 4.72 24.19 3.86
CA ASP A 47 6.01 23.89 4.52
C ASP A 47 7.24 24.10 3.62
N ASN A 48 7.04 24.13 2.30
CA ASN A 48 8.09 24.33 1.31
C ASN A 48 8.33 25.81 0.93
N ILE A 49 7.56 26.75 1.50
CA ILE A 49 7.70 28.19 1.25
C ILE A 49 8.82 28.75 2.13
N ASN A 50 9.83 29.36 1.48
CA ASN A 50 10.93 30.06 2.11
C ASN A 50 10.94 31.56 1.72
N ASN A 51 11.85 32.34 2.32
CA ASN A 51 11.96 33.79 2.06
C ASN A 51 12.27 34.17 0.60
N ASN A 52 12.67 33.20 -0.22
CA ASN A 52 12.97 33.37 -1.64
C ASN A 52 11.84 32.90 -2.57
N SER A 53 10.73 32.43 -1.99
CA SER A 53 9.58 31.96 -2.73
C SER A 53 8.82 33.14 -3.35
N ILE A 54 8.40 32.97 -4.60
CA ILE A 54 7.77 34.01 -5.42
C ILE A 54 6.59 33.45 -6.21
N LEU A 55 5.62 34.29 -6.55
CA LEU A 55 4.54 34.01 -7.50
C LEU A 55 4.65 34.91 -8.72
N CYS A 56 4.25 34.41 -9.90
CA CYS A 56 4.22 35.23 -11.12
C CYS A 56 2.91 36.01 -11.26
N SER A 57 2.94 37.13 -11.98
CA SER A 57 1.79 38.02 -12.18
C SER A 57 0.56 37.35 -12.79
N SER A 58 0.71 36.28 -13.57
CA SER A 58 -0.43 35.57 -14.18
C SER A 58 -1.39 34.92 -13.19
N HIS A 59 -1.04 34.83 -11.90
CA HIS A 59 -1.94 34.35 -10.85
C HIS A 59 -2.86 35.45 -10.28
N PHE A 60 -2.73 36.69 -10.75
CA PHE A 60 -3.46 37.85 -10.28
C PHE A 60 -4.27 38.46 -11.41
N ASP A 61 -5.44 38.98 -11.09
CA ASP A 61 -6.23 39.80 -11.99
C ASP A 61 -5.49 41.08 -12.41
N GLU A 62 -5.68 41.51 -13.65
CA GLU A 62 -5.00 42.68 -14.22
C GLU A 62 -5.40 43.98 -13.47
N SER A 63 -6.60 44.03 -12.89
CA SER A 63 -7.09 45.14 -12.05
C SER A 63 -6.30 45.34 -10.75
N LEU A 64 -5.53 44.34 -10.30
CA LEU A 64 -4.74 44.39 -9.06
C LEU A 64 -3.35 45.02 -9.25
N PHE A 65 -3.09 45.60 -10.42
CA PHE A 65 -1.81 46.22 -10.75
C PHE A 65 -1.94 47.72 -10.96
N LEU A 66 -1.07 48.48 -10.30
CA LEU A 66 -0.89 49.90 -10.50
C LEU A 66 0.23 50.13 -11.51
N VAL A 67 -0.06 50.88 -12.57
CA VAL A 67 0.92 51.29 -13.56
C VAL A 67 1.29 52.74 -13.30
N HIS A 68 2.55 52.99 -12.96
CA HIS A 68 3.07 54.35 -12.80
C HIS A 68 4.42 54.47 -13.52
N LYS A 69 4.60 55.46 -14.38
CA LYS A 69 5.88 55.72 -15.09
C LYS A 69 6.54 54.46 -15.69
N ASN A 70 5.77 53.64 -16.42
CA ASN A 70 6.22 52.38 -17.02
C ASN A 70 6.64 51.26 -16.03
N THR A 71 6.42 51.41 -14.72
CA THR A 71 6.61 50.33 -13.74
C THR A 71 5.26 49.77 -13.29
N ARG A 72 5.11 48.45 -13.42
CA ARG A 72 3.91 47.70 -13.02
C ARG A 72 4.13 47.14 -11.61
N HIS A 73 3.35 47.63 -10.66
CA HIS A 73 3.40 47.21 -9.25
C HIS A 73 2.11 46.50 -8.86
N LEU A 74 2.23 45.44 -8.06
CA LEU A 74 1.08 44.75 -7.48
C LEU A 74 0.59 45.56 -6.26
N CYS A 75 -0.73 45.75 -6.14
CA CYS A 75 -1.34 46.43 -4.99
C CYS A 75 -0.91 45.81 -3.66
N LYS A 76 -0.78 46.64 -2.60
CA LYS A 76 -0.34 46.16 -1.27
C LYS A 76 -1.24 45.06 -0.69
N ASN A 77 -2.53 45.07 -1.03
CA ASN A 77 -3.55 44.13 -0.55
C ASN A 77 -3.94 43.07 -1.58
N ALA A 78 -3.18 42.92 -2.67
CA ALA A 78 -3.53 41.99 -3.73
C ALA A 78 -3.42 40.52 -3.27
N VAL A 79 -4.41 39.73 -3.66
CA VAL A 79 -4.49 38.29 -3.41
C VAL A 79 -4.60 37.57 -4.75
N PRO A 80 -3.81 36.50 -5.00
CA PRO A 80 -3.93 35.75 -6.24
C PRO A 80 -5.26 35.00 -6.31
N ASN A 81 -5.86 35.00 -7.49
CA ASN A 81 -7.19 34.46 -7.75
C ASN A 81 -7.27 33.66 -9.07
N ILE A 82 -6.18 33.53 -9.83
CA ILE A 82 -6.15 32.82 -11.12
C ILE A 82 -5.31 31.54 -11.01
N ILE A 83 -5.97 30.40 -11.09
CA ILE A 83 -5.34 29.08 -11.13
C ILE A 83 -4.89 28.79 -12.57
N ILE A 84 -3.60 28.52 -12.75
CA ILE A 84 -3.02 28.20 -14.06
C ILE A 84 -2.60 26.74 -14.07
N SER A 85 -3.27 25.95 -14.90
CA SER A 85 -2.89 24.57 -15.19
C SER A 85 -1.93 24.54 -16.38
N ARG A 86 -0.66 24.20 -16.13
CA ARG A 86 0.35 24.07 -17.19
C ARG A 86 1.19 22.81 -17.04
N VAL A 87 1.68 22.31 -18.18
CA VAL A 87 2.68 21.23 -18.21
C VAL A 87 4.05 21.83 -17.88
N ILE A 88 4.61 21.43 -16.74
CA ILE A 88 5.94 21.87 -16.29
C ILE A 88 7.00 21.18 -17.15
N ASN A 89 8.00 21.94 -17.64
CA ASN A 89 9.11 21.44 -18.48
C ASN A 89 8.69 20.76 -19.79
N ALA A 90 7.61 21.26 -20.42
CA ALA A 90 7.18 20.75 -21.72
C ALA A 90 8.23 21.05 -22.82
N LYS A 91 8.59 20.02 -23.59
CA LYS A 91 9.45 20.17 -24.80
C LYS A 91 8.71 20.80 -25.99
N ASN A 92 7.38 20.67 -26.01
CA ASN A 92 6.49 21.21 -27.03
C ASN A 92 5.59 22.29 -26.43
N VAL A 93 5.02 23.16 -27.25
CA VAL A 93 4.05 24.17 -26.81
C VAL A 93 2.71 23.49 -26.51
N TYR A 94 2.19 23.66 -25.30
CA TYR A 94 0.85 23.21 -24.89
C TYR A 94 0.02 24.42 -24.46
N PRO A 95 -1.29 24.44 -24.76
CA PRO A 95 -2.17 25.51 -24.31
C PRO A 95 -2.26 25.53 -22.78
N GLU A 96 -2.14 26.72 -22.18
CA GLU A 96 -2.37 26.94 -20.74
C GLU A 96 -3.87 27.09 -20.49
N VAL A 97 -4.39 26.45 -19.44
CA VAL A 97 -5.80 26.61 -19.02
C VAL A 97 -5.82 27.44 -17.74
N SER A 98 -6.44 28.62 -17.80
CA SER A 98 -6.71 29.44 -16.62
C SER A 98 -8.14 29.20 -16.11
N LYS A 99 -8.31 29.15 -14.79
CA LYS A 99 -9.60 29.17 -14.11
C LYS A 99 -9.55 30.19 -12.99
N THR A 100 -10.61 30.96 -12.79
CA THR A 100 -10.79 31.82 -11.61
C THR A 100 -11.05 30.91 -10.39
N GLY A 101 -10.30 31.11 -9.31
CA GLY A 101 -10.48 30.38 -8.05
C GLY A 101 -11.85 30.64 -7.42
N GLN A 102 -12.31 29.76 -6.54
CA GLN A 102 -13.68 29.78 -5.97
C GLN A 102 -13.94 30.91 -4.95
N SER A 103 -13.02 31.86 -4.78
CA SER A 103 -13.11 32.99 -3.86
C SER A 103 -13.72 34.25 -4.49
N SER A 104 -14.79 34.10 -5.28
CA SER A 104 -15.45 35.23 -5.97
C SER A 104 -16.50 35.98 -5.13
N SER A 105 -16.63 35.73 -3.82
CA SER A 105 -17.61 36.43 -2.98
C SER A 105 -17.08 37.61 -2.16
N PHE A 106 -15.83 38.06 -2.36
CA PHE A 106 -15.22 39.14 -1.55
C PHE A 106 -14.86 40.40 -2.33
N PHE A 107 -15.33 40.53 -3.57
CA PHE A 107 -14.94 41.65 -4.47
C PHE A 107 -15.71 42.97 -4.23
N LEU A 108 -16.65 43.03 -3.29
CA LEU A 108 -17.46 44.24 -3.02
C LEU A 108 -17.16 44.95 -1.70
N GLU A 109 -16.28 44.42 -0.84
CA GLU A 109 -15.98 45.05 0.45
C GLU A 109 -14.75 45.98 0.40
N ALA A 110 -13.82 45.73 -0.54
CA ALA A 110 -12.58 46.49 -0.69
C ALA A 110 -12.69 47.79 -1.52
N LEU A 111 -13.86 48.06 -2.10
CA LEU A 111 -14.15 49.25 -2.90
C LEU A 111 -14.82 50.38 -2.09
N SER A 112 -15.15 50.14 -0.82
CA SER A 112 -15.83 51.11 0.05
C SER A 112 -14.89 52.09 0.78
N ASP A 113 -13.57 51.85 0.76
CA ASP A 113 -12.58 52.61 1.54
C ASP A 113 -11.83 53.72 0.76
N VAL A 114 -12.24 54.08 -0.47
CA VAL A 114 -11.48 55.05 -1.31
C VAL A 114 -12.34 56.14 -1.98
N LEU A 115 -13.52 56.46 -1.47
CA LEU A 115 -14.24 57.68 -1.90
C LEU A 115 -14.31 58.68 -0.76
N ASP A 116 -13.26 59.51 -0.66
CA ASP A 116 -13.29 60.78 0.05
C ASP A 116 -13.60 61.90 -0.97
N GLU A 117 -14.50 62.79 -0.56
CA GLU A 117 -15.14 63.84 -1.35
C GLU A 117 -14.14 64.90 -1.83
N ASN A 118 -14.06 65.15 -3.15
CA ASN A 118 -13.81 66.48 -3.78
C ASN A 118 -13.66 66.38 -5.32
N SER A 119 -14.77 66.61 -6.06
CA SER A 119 -14.89 67.17 -7.44
C SER A 119 -14.31 66.41 -8.67
N PRO A 120 -14.78 66.70 -9.91
CA PRO A 120 -16.14 66.57 -10.43
C PRO A 120 -16.24 65.60 -11.64
N ALA A 121 -17.50 65.25 -11.95
CA ALA A 121 -18.02 64.39 -13.01
C ALA A 121 -17.24 64.26 -14.33
N VAL A 122 -17.06 63.01 -14.77
CA VAL A 122 -17.16 62.63 -16.20
C VAL A 122 -18.00 61.34 -16.30
N GLN A 123 -18.93 61.37 -17.25
CA GLN A 123 -20.11 60.50 -17.38
C GLN A 123 -19.78 59.04 -17.75
N LEU A 124 -20.55 58.12 -17.16
CA LEU A 124 -20.78 56.77 -17.69
C LEU A 124 -21.65 56.85 -18.94
N PRO A 125 -21.55 55.86 -19.85
CA PRO A 125 -22.78 55.15 -20.19
C PRO A 125 -22.61 53.62 -20.42
N THR A 126 -23.48 52.90 -19.70
CA THR A 126 -24.44 51.87 -20.17
C THR A 126 -23.98 50.58 -20.87
N ASN A 127 -24.27 49.44 -20.22
CA ASN A 127 -25.22 48.38 -20.62
C ASN A 127 -25.01 47.19 -19.65
N VAL A 128 -25.81 46.97 -18.59
CA VAL A 128 -27.13 46.29 -18.52
C VAL A 128 -27.19 45.11 -19.50
N ILE A 129 -27.42 43.84 -19.13
CA ILE A 129 -28.57 43.18 -18.46
C ILE A 129 -28.07 41.78 -18.04
N GLY A 130 -28.22 41.32 -16.78
CA GLY A 130 -29.41 40.64 -16.22
C GLY A 130 -29.34 39.14 -16.54
N TYR A 131 -29.27 38.23 -15.57
CA TYR A 131 -30.36 37.44 -14.95
C TYR A 131 -29.71 36.66 -13.77
N GLU A 132 -30.11 36.66 -12.48
CA GLU A 132 -31.42 36.40 -11.81
C GLU A 132 -32.13 35.13 -12.34
N GLN A 133 -32.62 34.14 -11.58
CA GLN A 133 -32.98 33.95 -10.18
C GLN A 133 -33.16 32.42 -9.95
N LEU A 134 -32.72 31.90 -8.80
CA LEU A 134 -33.49 31.27 -7.71
C LEU A 134 -34.38 30.05 -8.06
N LEU A 135 -34.19 28.94 -7.33
CA LEU A 135 -35.06 28.56 -6.19
C LEU A 135 -34.70 27.14 -5.65
N THR A 136 -34.59 27.07 -4.33
CA THR A 136 -34.65 25.91 -3.41
C THR A 136 -36.09 25.30 -3.42
N PRO A 137 -36.49 24.17 -2.75
CA PRO A 137 -36.18 23.84 -1.33
C PRO A 137 -36.30 22.35 -0.86
N ALA A 138 -36.28 22.19 0.47
CA ALA A 138 -36.96 21.17 1.29
C ALA A 138 -36.23 19.80 1.44
N GLU A 139 -35.74 19.45 2.63
CA GLU A 139 -36.40 18.83 3.80
C GLU A 139 -36.19 17.28 3.83
N GLN A 140 -36.25 16.73 5.05
CA GLN A 140 -35.69 15.45 5.52
C GLN A 140 -36.46 14.19 4.99
N PRO A 141 -36.05 12.94 5.33
CA PRO A 141 -36.52 12.36 6.60
C PRO A 141 -35.60 11.32 7.32
N LEU A 142 -35.72 11.36 8.66
CA LEU A 142 -36.05 10.28 9.62
C LEU A 142 -35.20 8.99 9.79
N GLN A 143 -34.88 8.77 11.08
CA GLN A 143 -34.64 7.48 11.76
C GLN A 143 -35.92 6.64 11.90
N LEU A 144 -35.77 5.30 11.98
CA LEU A 144 -36.23 4.37 13.05
C LEU A 144 -36.07 2.91 12.54
N ASP A 145 -35.22 2.08 13.14
CA ASP A 145 -35.49 1.06 14.19
C ASP A 145 -36.30 -0.16 13.73
N VAL A 146 -35.76 -1.39 13.87
CA VAL A 146 -36.41 -2.58 14.46
C VAL A 146 -35.35 -3.58 15.01
N PHE A 147 -35.70 -4.15 16.15
CA PHE A 147 -35.01 -4.98 17.15
C PHE A 147 -34.74 -6.48 16.84
N MET A 148 -33.70 -7.00 17.53
CA MET A 148 -33.49 -8.26 18.30
C MET A 148 -34.39 -9.52 18.17
N GLN A 149 -33.74 -10.66 17.78
CA GLN A 149 -33.59 -12.01 18.42
C GLN A 149 -34.81 -12.83 18.96
N PRO A 150 -34.68 -14.13 19.38
CA PRO A 150 -33.82 -15.28 19.00
C PRO A 150 -34.65 -16.58 18.73
N ASN A 151 -34.00 -17.71 18.37
CA ASN A 151 -34.45 -19.03 18.84
C ASN A 151 -33.33 -20.08 18.88
N THR A 152 -33.28 -20.72 20.04
CA THR A 152 -32.42 -21.83 20.47
C THR A 152 -33.01 -23.18 20.07
N THR A 153 -32.18 -24.14 19.65
CA THR A 153 -32.35 -25.56 20.02
C THR A 153 -30.99 -26.26 20.05
N ASN A 154 -30.61 -26.73 21.25
CA ASN A 154 -29.56 -27.71 21.51
C ASN A 154 -29.97 -29.08 20.97
N LEU A 155 -29.02 -29.84 20.42
CA LEU A 155 -28.95 -31.29 20.68
C LEU A 155 -27.51 -31.80 20.55
N ASN A 156 -27.06 -32.43 21.64
CA ASN A 156 -25.79 -33.12 21.80
C ASN A 156 -25.70 -34.36 20.89
N SER A 157 -24.51 -34.65 20.35
CA SER A 157 -23.95 -36.00 20.44
C SER A 157 -22.45 -36.01 20.14
N THR A 158 -21.69 -36.42 21.16
CA THR A 158 -20.29 -36.83 21.15
C THR A 158 -20.04 -38.06 20.30
N LYS A 159 -19.01 -38.06 19.44
CA LYS A 159 -18.20 -39.25 19.12
C LYS A 159 -16.74 -38.84 18.84
N ASN A 160 -15.90 -39.03 19.86
CA ASN A 160 -14.45 -39.05 19.75
C ASN A 160 -14.03 -40.36 19.05
N LEU A 161 -13.28 -40.27 17.96
CA LEU A 161 -12.56 -41.40 17.39
C LEU A 161 -11.05 -41.15 17.51
N LEU A 162 -10.42 -41.90 18.42
CA LEU A 162 -8.98 -41.97 18.58
C LEU A 162 -8.33 -42.60 17.34
N VAL A 163 -7.30 -41.94 16.79
CA VAL A 163 -6.32 -42.58 15.90
C VAL A 163 -4.95 -42.50 16.56
N LYS A 164 -4.36 -43.69 16.77
CA LYS A 164 -3.08 -43.96 17.43
C LYS A 164 -1.91 -43.43 16.59
N LYS A 165 -0.93 -42.80 17.25
CA LYS A 165 0.40 -42.55 16.67
C LYS A 165 1.29 -43.79 16.83
N PRO A 166 2.12 -44.15 15.83
CA PRO A 166 3.00 -45.31 15.90
C PRO A 166 4.27 -45.03 16.70
N THR A 167 4.71 -46.06 17.42
CA THR A 167 5.96 -46.16 18.19
C THR A 167 7.09 -46.62 17.26
N ILE A 168 8.25 -45.96 17.28
CA ILE A 168 9.48 -46.43 16.60
C ILE A 168 10.55 -46.69 17.65
N VAL A 169 11.10 -47.90 17.61
CA VAL A 169 12.21 -48.42 18.41
C VAL A 169 13.50 -48.17 17.63
N VAL A 170 14.55 -47.65 18.28
CA VAL A 170 15.88 -47.50 17.66
C VAL A 170 16.94 -48.19 18.51
N THR A 171 17.54 -49.23 17.93
CA THR A 171 18.77 -49.89 18.38
C THR A 171 19.98 -49.06 17.95
N GLY A 172 20.90 -48.80 18.87
CA GLY A 172 22.05 -47.92 18.65
C GLY A 172 23.28 -48.61 18.05
N SER A 173 24.06 -47.81 17.32
CA SER A 173 25.53 -47.90 17.28
C SER A 173 26.11 -46.56 16.79
N ASN A 174 27.07 -46.03 17.57
CA ASN A 174 27.72 -44.74 17.42
C ASN A 174 28.81 -44.76 16.34
N ILE A 175 28.85 -43.76 15.45
CA ILE A 175 30.10 -43.16 14.91
C ILE A 175 29.91 -41.64 14.78
N CYS A 176 30.91 -40.91 15.28
CA CYS A 176 30.97 -39.47 15.57
C CYS A 176 31.35 -38.61 14.35
N CYS A 177 30.85 -37.37 14.27
CA CYS A 177 31.56 -36.17 13.74
C CYS A 177 30.79 -34.88 14.09
N GLU A 178 31.54 -33.84 14.49
CA GLU A 178 31.12 -32.65 15.24
C GLU A 178 30.39 -31.56 14.42
N GLY A 179 29.52 -30.80 15.09
CA GLY A 179 29.14 -29.44 14.68
C GLY A 179 27.65 -29.10 14.78
N VAL A 180 27.29 -28.35 15.82
CA VAL A 180 25.95 -27.78 16.13
C VAL A 180 25.01 -28.75 16.86
N SER A 181 25.24 -28.91 18.16
CA SER A 181 24.29 -29.51 19.10
C SER A 181 23.17 -28.53 19.47
N VAL A 182 21.95 -28.89 19.08
CA VAL A 182 20.73 -28.62 19.83
C VAL A 182 20.29 -29.99 20.32
N LEU A 183 20.31 -30.29 21.62
CA LEU A 183 19.34 -31.17 22.27
C LEU A 183 19.38 -30.99 23.80
N ASP A 184 18.16 -30.88 24.33
CA ASP A 184 17.60 -31.47 25.56
C ASP A 184 18.24 -31.26 26.93
N GLU A 185 17.40 -30.77 27.86
CA GLU A 185 17.28 -31.38 29.19
C GLU A 185 15.80 -31.49 29.57
N ASN A 186 15.32 -32.74 29.64
CA ASN A 186 14.26 -33.16 30.55
C ASN A 186 14.82 -34.32 31.36
N SER A 187 14.49 -34.34 32.66
CA SER A 187 14.61 -35.41 33.67
C SER A 187 15.69 -35.16 34.76
N PRO A 188 15.57 -35.77 35.96
CA PRO A 188 14.93 -35.16 37.12
C PRO A 188 15.83 -35.21 38.37
N VAL A 189 15.79 -34.22 39.27
CA VAL A 189 16.54 -34.32 40.53
C VAL A 189 15.70 -33.89 41.75
N LYS A 190 15.24 -34.94 42.44
CA LYS A 190 15.26 -35.23 43.88
C LYS A 190 14.78 -34.16 44.88
N LEU A 191 13.66 -34.52 45.53
CA LEU A 191 13.38 -34.26 46.94
C LEU A 191 14.61 -34.55 47.82
N SER A 192 14.91 -33.61 48.72
CA SER A 192 15.53 -33.90 50.02
C SER A 192 14.72 -33.22 51.11
N THR A 193 14.21 -34.04 52.02
CA THR A 193 13.46 -33.72 53.23
C THR A 193 14.37 -33.25 54.37
N ASN A 194 13.84 -32.33 55.19
CA ASN A 194 14.26 -31.95 56.56
C ASN A 194 15.57 -31.13 56.60
N GLU A 195 15.71 -30.04 57.38
CA GLU A 195 15.35 -29.89 58.78
C GLU A 195 14.83 -28.50 59.16
N ILE A 196 14.07 -28.53 60.25
CA ILE A 196 13.38 -27.47 60.97
C ILE A 196 14.40 -26.57 61.67
N GLY A 197 14.45 -25.30 61.30
CA GLY A 197 15.10 -24.22 62.04
C GLY A 197 14.06 -23.21 62.47
N HIS A 198 13.48 -23.42 63.66
CA HIS A 198 12.63 -22.46 64.34
C HIS A 198 13.43 -21.20 64.71
N GLU A 199 13.14 -20.06 64.09
CA GLU A 199 13.25 -18.77 64.77
C GLU A 199 11.88 -18.10 64.80
N LYS A 200 11.19 -18.34 65.92
CA LYS A 200 10.12 -17.48 66.43
C LYS A 200 10.75 -16.10 66.69
N LEU A 201 10.26 -15.07 66.02
CA LEU A 201 10.31 -13.73 66.57
C LEU A 201 8.88 -13.19 66.65
N SER A 202 8.48 -13.09 67.91
CA SER A 202 7.19 -12.73 68.47
C SER A 202 6.80 -11.29 68.17
N ILE A 203 5.50 -11.13 67.90
CA ILE A 203 4.75 -9.90 68.04
C ILE A 203 4.84 -9.42 69.50
N SER A 204 5.19 -8.15 69.72
CA SER A 204 4.65 -7.36 70.84
C SER A 204 4.68 -5.87 70.52
N SER A 205 3.47 -5.31 70.48
CA SER A 205 3.08 -3.95 70.91
C SER A 205 3.79 -2.75 70.29
N GLU A 206 3.19 -2.14 69.27
CA GLU A 206 3.25 -0.69 69.11
C GLU A 206 2.19 -0.06 70.02
N GLU A 207 2.70 0.71 70.98
CA GLU A 207 1.93 1.50 71.94
C GLU A 207 1.12 2.59 71.24
N SER A 208 -0.11 2.69 71.73
CA SER A 208 -1.09 3.75 71.62
C SER A 208 -0.55 5.19 71.48
N LEU A 209 -0.93 5.84 70.38
CA LEU A 209 -1.31 7.26 70.41
C LEU A 209 -2.80 7.36 70.06
N GLN A 210 -3.64 7.20 71.08
CA GLN A 210 -5.03 7.62 71.06
C GLN A 210 -5.06 9.15 70.96
N VAL A 211 -5.61 9.68 69.86
CA VAL A 211 -6.27 10.98 69.88
C VAL A 211 -7.72 10.73 69.53
N ASP A 212 -8.48 10.39 70.57
CA ASP A 212 -9.94 10.45 70.54
C ASP A 212 -10.35 11.92 70.31
N VAL A 213 -11.05 12.18 69.21
CA VAL A 213 -11.93 13.35 69.12
C VAL A 213 -13.35 12.84 69.06
N THR A 214 -13.84 12.49 70.25
CA THR A 214 -15.26 12.44 70.59
C THR A 214 -15.87 13.82 70.33
N MET A 215 -16.69 13.95 69.29
CA MET A 215 -17.62 15.07 69.16
C MET A 215 -18.77 14.84 70.14
N GLN A 216 -18.54 15.18 71.41
CA GLN A 216 -19.61 15.39 72.36
C GLN A 216 -20.40 16.63 71.94
N SER A 217 -21.70 16.44 71.74
CA SER A 217 -22.70 17.50 71.72
C SER A 217 -22.77 18.13 73.11
N ASN A 218 -22.07 19.25 73.31
CA ASN A 218 -22.35 20.14 74.42
C ASN A 218 -22.90 21.46 73.90
N THR A 219 -24.19 21.63 74.18
CA THR A 219 -24.95 22.86 74.14
C THR A 219 -24.38 23.85 75.16
N ASN A 220 -23.50 24.77 74.73
CA ASN A 220 -23.22 26.00 75.48
C ASN A 220 -23.69 27.19 74.65
N SER A 221 -24.88 27.67 74.99
CA SER A 221 -25.60 28.83 74.43
C SER A 221 -24.91 30.18 74.71
N GLU A 222 -23.81 30.21 75.47
CA GLU A 222 -23.12 31.45 75.85
C GLU A 222 -22.00 31.87 74.88
N ASP A 223 -21.29 30.93 74.24
CA ASP A 223 -20.19 31.26 73.30
C ASP A 223 -20.67 31.82 71.94
N TYR A 224 -21.92 31.49 71.55
CA TYR A 224 -22.53 32.01 70.33
C TYR A 224 -22.87 33.50 70.45
N MET A 225 -23.14 34.00 71.66
CA MET A 225 -23.39 35.41 71.94
C MET A 225 -22.10 36.25 71.83
N ILE A 226 -20.95 35.71 72.26
CA ILE A 226 -19.66 36.41 72.22
C ILE A 226 -19.10 36.52 70.79
N GLN A 227 -19.27 35.49 69.94
CA GLN A 227 -18.81 35.55 68.54
C GLN A 227 -19.67 36.43 67.63
N LYS A 228 -21.00 36.54 67.86
CA LYS A 228 -21.86 37.48 67.12
C LYS A 228 -21.48 38.94 67.41
N ASN A 229 -21.13 39.26 68.66
CA ASN A 229 -20.73 40.61 69.04
C ASN A 229 -19.38 41.05 68.44
N ARG A 230 -18.41 40.13 68.26
CA ARG A 230 -17.12 40.47 67.62
C ARG A 230 -17.23 40.71 66.10
N LYS A 231 -18.06 39.97 65.37
CA LYS A 231 -18.29 40.25 63.94
C LYS A 231 -18.94 41.62 63.72
N SER A 232 -19.85 42.01 64.60
CA SER A 232 -20.50 43.33 64.58
C SER A 232 -19.49 44.46 64.82
N SER A 233 -18.54 44.29 65.74
CA SER A 233 -17.55 45.32 66.07
C SER A 233 -16.57 45.63 64.93
N TYR A 234 -16.11 44.63 64.17
CA TYR A 234 -15.22 44.87 63.02
C TYR A 234 -15.96 45.43 61.79
N LEU A 235 -17.24 45.08 61.60
CA LEU A 235 -18.07 45.67 60.54
C LEU A 235 -18.30 47.16 60.81
N ALA A 236 -18.63 47.51 62.06
CA ALA A 236 -18.78 48.89 62.51
C ALA A 236 -17.47 49.69 62.39
N ALA A 237 -16.32 49.06 62.71
CA ALA A 237 -15.01 49.66 62.56
C ALA A 237 -14.59 49.87 61.09
N SER A 238 -15.20 49.17 60.13
CA SER A 238 -14.91 49.31 58.69
C SER A 238 -15.73 50.39 57.97
N ASN A 239 -16.75 50.95 58.64
CA ASN A 239 -17.65 51.94 58.03
C ASN A 239 -16.99 53.32 57.95
N ILE A 240 -16.87 53.85 56.74
CA ILE A 240 -16.26 55.15 56.45
C ILE A 240 -17.30 56.23 56.69
N VAL A 241 -16.95 57.27 57.46
CA VAL A 241 -17.81 58.42 57.73
C VAL A 241 -17.13 59.68 57.18
N ASP A 242 -17.90 60.68 56.76
CA ASP A 242 -17.35 61.86 56.07
C ASP A 242 -16.38 62.68 56.91
N GLN A 243 -16.50 62.64 58.24
CA GLN A 243 -15.58 63.29 59.19
C GLN A 243 -14.29 62.49 59.48
N ASP A 244 -14.07 61.33 58.84
CA ASP A 244 -12.85 60.54 59.06
C ASP A 244 -11.62 61.19 58.39
N THR A 245 -10.51 61.30 59.12
CA THR A 245 -9.22 61.75 58.55
C THR A 245 -8.68 60.77 57.49
N PRO A 246 -7.86 61.22 56.53
CA PRO A 246 -7.34 60.37 55.45
C PRO A 246 -6.65 59.09 55.96
N LYS A 247 -5.87 59.18 57.05
CA LYS A 247 -5.21 58.04 57.69
C LYS A 247 -6.22 57.05 58.28
N ARG A 248 -7.32 57.54 58.85
CA ARG A 248 -8.41 56.71 59.41
C ARG A 248 -9.18 56.00 58.30
N LYS A 249 -9.49 56.68 57.19
CA LYS A 249 -10.11 56.06 56.00
C LYS A 249 -9.23 54.93 55.45
N PHE A 250 -7.92 55.15 55.30
CA PHE A 250 -6.97 54.11 54.84
C PHE A 250 -6.98 52.85 55.72
N LEU A 251 -6.95 53.02 57.05
CA LEU A 251 -6.99 51.89 57.98
C LEU A 251 -8.31 51.11 57.88
N LYS A 252 -9.45 51.81 57.78
CA LYS A 252 -10.76 51.17 57.60
C LYS A 252 -10.86 50.38 56.29
N PHE A 253 -10.29 50.91 55.19
CA PHE A 253 -10.15 50.16 53.93
C PHE A 253 -9.29 48.90 54.09
N GLY A 254 -8.17 49.00 54.82
CA GLY A 254 -7.31 47.86 55.13
C GLY A 254 -8.05 46.76 55.89
N VAL A 255 -8.84 47.13 56.90
CA VAL A 255 -9.69 46.19 57.67
C VAL A 255 -10.73 45.51 56.77
N ARG A 256 -11.40 46.27 55.89
CA ARG A 256 -12.41 45.72 54.97
C ARG A 256 -11.80 44.72 53.98
N LYS A 257 -10.63 45.04 53.40
CA LYS A 257 -9.89 44.14 52.50
C LYS A 257 -9.46 42.84 53.19
N LEU A 258 -9.04 42.90 54.44
CA LEU A 258 -8.67 41.71 55.21
C LEU A 258 -9.90 40.85 55.55
N LEU A 259 -11.04 41.46 55.85
CA LEU A 259 -12.31 40.75 56.07
C LEU A 259 -12.74 39.98 54.80
N ASP A 260 -12.67 40.61 53.64
CA ASP A 260 -12.99 39.97 52.35
C ASP A 260 -12.07 38.79 52.07
N GLN A 261 -10.75 38.94 52.32
CA GLN A 261 -9.78 37.86 52.16
C GLN A 261 -10.06 36.67 53.09
N VAL A 262 -10.46 36.93 54.33
CA VAL A 262 -10.84 35.88 55.28
C VAL A 262 -12.09 35.14 54.78
N GLU A 263 -13.07 35.85 54.23
CA GLU A 263 -14.27 35.22 53.70
C GLU A 263 -13.99 34.35 52.47
N VAL A 264 -13.17 34.84 51.53
CA VAL A 264 -12.74 34.07 50.36
C VAL A 264 -11.96 32.81 50.77
N LYS A 265 -11.04 32.92 51.73
CA LYS A 265 -10.29 31.77 52.26
C LYS A 265 -11.21 30.75 52.93
N LYS A 266 -12.23 31.19 53.69
CA LYS A 266 -13.24 30.31 54.29
C LYS A 266 -14.07 29.56 53.24
N LYS A 267 -14.48 30.23 52.16
CA LYS A 267 -15.18 29.60 51.03
C LYS A 267 -14.30 28.53 50.36
N LYS A 268 -13.02 28.84 50.11
CA LYS A 268 -12.06 27.90 49.50
C LYS A 268 -11.79 26.67 50.39
N MET A 269 -11.65 26.87 51.69
CA MET A 269 -11.48 25.78 52.66
C MET A 269 -12.68 24.84 52.68
N LYS A 270 -13.90 25.39 52.61
CA LYS A 270 -15.14 24.59 52.54
C LYS A 270 -15.18 23.71 51.28
N VAL A 271 -14.82 24.26 50.12
CA VAL A 271 -14.78 23.49 48.85
C VAL A 271 -13.74 22.37 48.91
N LEU A 272 -12.53 22.67 49.42
CA LEU A 272 -11.47 21.67 49.57
C LEU A 272 -11.86 20.55 50.52
N GLN A 273 -12.43 20.88 51.68
CA GLN A 273 -12.94 19.88 52.62
C GLN A 273 -14.05 19.03 52.00
N GLN A 274 -14.93 19.62 51.18
CA GLN A 274 -15.98 18.89 50.49
C GLN A 274 -15.41 17.95 49.41
N SER A 275 -14.39 18.38 48.67
CA SER A 275 -13.67 17.53 47.71
C SER A 275 -13.00 16.34 48.40
N LEU A 276 -12.35 16.59 49.54
CA LEU A 276 -11.68 15.56 50.34
C LEU A 276 -12.69 14.55 50.89
N ARG A 277 -13.84 15.01 51.40
CA ARG A 277 -14.94 14.11 51.81
C ARG A 277 -15.46 13.24 50.67
N ARG A 278 -15.65 13.81 49.47
CA ARG A 278 -16.09 13.05 48.28
C ARG A 278 -15.05 12.01 47.86
N ALA A 279 -13.77 12.38 47.86
CA ALA A 279 -12.68 11.46 47.56
C ALA A 279 -12.62 10.30 48.57
N ASN A 280 -12.70 10.59 49.86
CA ASN A 280 -12.72 9.57 50.92
C ASN A 280 -13.94 8.64 50.81
N LYS A 281 -15.13 9.19 50.47
CA LYS A 281 -16.32 8.36 50.22
C LYS A 281 -16.14 7.43 49.02
N LYS A 282 -15.51 7.92 47.94
CA LYS A 282 -15.18 7.09 46.77
C LYS A 282 -14.16 6.00 47.11
N ILE A 283 -13.13 6.32 47.87
CA ILE A 283 -12.14 5.34 48.35
C ILE A 283 -12.82 4.29 49.23
N ALA A 284 -13.70 4.69 50.15
CA ALA A 284 -14.45 3.76 50.98
C ALA A 284 -15.31 2.82 50.13
N SER A 285 -16.08 3.36 49.19
CA SER A 285 -16.89 2.57 48.25
C SER A 285 -16.05 1.59 47.42
N LEU A 286 -14.90 2.03 46.89
CA LEU A 286 -14.00 1.15 46.14
C LEU A 286 -13.39 0.06 47.03
N LYS A 287 -13.03 0.38 48.28
CA LYS A 287 -12.58 -0.63 49.26
C LYS A 287 -13.67 -1.65 49.57
N THR A 288 -14.93 -1.24 49.67
CA THR A 288 -16.07 -2.14 49.87
C THR A 288 -16.27 -3.05 48.66
N ILE A 289 -16.20 -2.51 47.44
CA ILE A 289 -16.29 -3.29 46.21
C ILE A 289 -15.15 -4.32 46.13
N ILE A 290 -13.90 -3.91 46.42
CA ILE A 290 -12.76 -4.83 46.44
C ILE A 290 -12.92 -5.92 47.51
N SER A 291 -13.41 -5.56 48.70
CA SER A 291 -13.72 -6.50 49.77
C SER A 291 -14.79 -7.51 49.36
N GLN A 292 -15.83 -7.06 48.66
CA GLN A 292 -16.92 -7.89 48.19
C GLN A 292 -16.45 -8.86 47.09
N LEU A 293 -15.68 -8.37 46.12
CA LEU A 293 -15.09 -9.19 45.05
C LEU A 293 -14.12 -10.25 45.58
N ARG A 294 -13.36 -9.92 46.65
CA ARG A 294 -12.51 -10.90 47.37
C ARG A 294 -13.36 -11.94 48.11
N LYS A 295 -14.45 -11.52 48.76
CA LYS A 295 -15.36 -12.40 49.49
C LYS A 295 -16.13 -13.36 48.56
N GLU A 296 -16.44 -12.90 47.35
CA GLU A 296 -17.07 -13.70 46.30
C GLU A 296 -16.06 -14.60 45.54
N ASN A 297 -14.79 -14.67 45.99
CA ASN A 297 -13.70 -15.45 45.36
C ASN A 297 -13.44 -15.09 43.88
N LEU A 298 -13.91 -13.94 43.41
CA LEU A 298 -13.69 -13.47 42.04
C LEU A 298 -12.28 -12.89 41.84
N ILE A 299 -11.58 -12.58 42.93
CA ILE A 299 -10.20 -12.07 42.95
C ILE A 299 -9.45 -12.76 44.11
N ASN A 300 -9.03 -14.01 43.89
CA ASN A 300 -8.05 -14.68 44.76
C ASN A 300 -6.64 -14.45 44.22
N ASP A 301 -5.65 -14.25 45.11
CA ASP A 301 -4.25 -14.07 44.70
C ASP A 301 -3.73 -15.29 43.92
N ASP A 302 -4.24 -16.50 44.18
CA ASP A 302 -3.93 -17.72 43.40
C ASP A 302 -4.68 -17.78 42.04
N MET A 303 -5.94 -17.34 41.98
CA MET A 303 -6.68 -17.19 40.71
C MET A 303 -6.10 -16.09 39.83
N LEU A 304 -5.38 -15.12 40.39
CA LEU A 304 -4.70 -14.07 39.64
C LEU A 304 -3.51 -14.62 38.84
N TYR A 305 -2.78 -15.60 39.40
CA TYR A 305 -1.72 -16.32 38.69
C TYR A 305 -2.29 -17.21 37.59
N ASP A 306 -3.34 -17.98 37.87
CA ASP A 306 -3.99 -18.84 36.89
C ASP A 306 -4.70 -18.04 35.77
N ALA A 307 -5.38 -16.94 36.09
CA ALA A 307 -6.02 -16.07 35.10
C ALA A 307 -4.98 -15.28 34.28
N SER A 308 -3.88 -14.85 34.91
CA SER A 308 -2.74 -14.27 34.21
C SER A 308 -2.12 -15.29 33.25
N ASP A 309 -1.90 -16.52 33.69
CA ASP A 309 -1.34 -17.57 32.83
C ASP A 309 -2.29 -18.00 31.71
N MET A 310 -3.60 -18.09 31.96
CA MET A 310 -4.62 -18.34 30.94
C MET A 310 -4.72 -17.19 29.92
N LEU A 311 -4.64 -15.92 30.36
CA LEU A 311 -4.55 -14.76 29.47
C LEU A 311 -3.24 -14.76 28.67
N LEU A 312 -2.12 -15.12 29.30
CA LEU A 312 -0.81 -15.21 28.67
C LEU A 312 -0.72 -16.35 27.66
N GLU A 313 -1.38 -17.47 27.92
CA GLU A 313 -1.56 -18.59 26.99
C GLU A 313 -2.41 -18.19 25.79
N SER A 314 -3.38 -17.29 25.97
CA SER A 314 -4.17 -16.72 24.86
C SER A 314 -3.30 -15.94 23.86
N PHE A 315 -2.14 -15.42 24.28
CA PHE A 315 -1.15 -14.79 23.39
C PHE A 315 -0.15 -15.78 22.78
N GLY A 316 -0.25 -17.07 23.10
CA GLY A 316 0.53 -18.17 22.54
C GLY A 316 2.04 -17.88 22.44
N LYS A 317 2.58 -17.98 21.23
CA LYS A 317 4.02 -17.77 20.94
C LYS A 317 4.54 -16.36 21.27
N HIS A 318 3.65 -15.40 21.52
CA HIS A 318 3.98 -14.01 21.83
C HIS A 318 3.79 -13.64 23.31
N LYS A 319 3.57 -14.62 24.20
CA LYS A 319 3.53 -14.45 25.67
C LYS A 319 4.67 -13.54 26.18
N ASN A 320 5.88 -13.76 25.68
CA ASN A 320 7.07 -12.99 26.05
C ASN A 320 6.99 -11.49 25.71
N LEU A 321 6.26 -11.10 24.67
CA LEU A 321 6.12 -9.69 24.30
C LEU A 321 5.31 -8.92 25.35
N ILE A 322 4.21 -9.52 25.81
CA ILE A 322 3.31 -8.93 26.80
C ILE A 322 3.96 -8.93 28.18
N THR A 323 4.61 -10.03 28.59
CA THR A 323 5.33 -10.08 29.87
C THR A 323 6.46 -9.07 29.93
N TYR A 324 7.22 -8.88 28.84
CA TYR A 324 8.29 -7.89 28.81
C TYR A 324 7.76 -6.46 28.75
N TRP A 325 6.66 -6.22 28.05
CA TRP A 325 5.99 -4.93 28.06
C TRP A 325 5.49 -4.55 29.46
N TYR A 326 4.85 -5.49 30.17
CA TYR A 326 4.44 -5.32 31.56
C TYR A 326 5.65 -5.02 32.45
N LYS A 327 6.68 -5.87 32.43
CA LYS A 327 7.92 -5.67 33.20
C LYS A 327 8.57 -4.32 32.92
N LYS A 328 8.55 -3.85 31.67
CA LYS A 328 9.08 -2.53 31.29
C LYS A 328 8.30 -1.39 31.95
N ASN A 329 6.98 -1.48 31.95
CA ASN A 329 6.11 -0.45 32.52
C ASN A 329 6.17 -0.43 34.05
N THR A 330 6.47 -1.57 34.68
CA THR A 330 6.67 -1.68 36.14
C THR A 330 8.13 -1.52 36.56
N ASN A 331 9.01 -1.00 35.67
CA ASN A 331 10.44 -0.77 35.93
C ASN A 331 11.26 -2.01 36.35
N HIS A 332 10.82 -3.21 35.98
CA HIS A 332 11.61 -4.43 36.14
C HIS A 332 12.62 -4.62 35.00
N LYS A 333 13.72 -5.30 35.31
CA LYS A 333 14.75 -5.64 34.32
C LYS A 333 14.18 -6.60 33.26
N ILE A 334 14.46 -6.31 32.00
CA ILE A 334 14.05 -7.11 30.84
C ILE A 334 15.28 -7.88 30.31
N PRO A 335 15.11 -9.12 29.82
CA PRO A 335 16.20 -9.85 29.18
C PRO A 335 16.79 -9.08 27.99
N LYS A 336 18.12 -9.11 27.87
CA LYS A 336 18.84 -8.44 26.75
C LYS A 336 18.66 -9.15 25.40
N LYS A 337 18.34 -10.45 25.41
CA LYS A 337 18.15 -11.28 24.21
C LYS A 337 16.65 -11.38 23.87
N TYR A 338 16.32 -11.16 22.60
CA TYR A 338 14.96 -11.36 22.09
C TYR A 338 14.72 -12.83 21.76
N SER A 339 13.52 -13.34 22.02
CA SER A 339 13.15 -14.71 21.65
C SER A 339 13.03 -14.87 20.13
N PRO A 340 13.20 -16.09 19.58
CA PRO A 340 13.01 -16.35 18.15
C PRO A 340 11.63 -15.91 17.63
N ALA A 341 10.57 -16.14 18.40
CA ALA A 341 9.22 -15.72 18.06
C ALA A 341 9.07 -14.19 17.95
N VAL A 342 9.69 -13.43 18.86
CA VAL A 342 9.69 -11.95 18.81
C VAL A 342 10.55 -11.45 17.66
N ARG A 343 11.69 -12.11 17.38
CA ARG A 343 12.53 -11.80 16.21
C ARG A 343 11.76 -12.00 14.91
N GLN A 344 11.08 -13.14 14.74
CA GLN A 344 10.25 -13.43 13.58
C GLN A 344 9.12 -12.39 13.44
N PHE A 345 8.37 -12.14 14.50
CA PHE A 345 7.31 -11.13 14.51
C PHE A 345 7.80 -9.74 14.11
N ALA A 346 8.91 -9.29 14.70
CA ALA A 346 9.47 -7.97 14.42
C ALA A 346 9.97 -7.83 12.97
N LEU A 347 10.64 -8.86 12.44
CA LEU A 347 11.09 -8.89 11.05
C LEU A 347 9.91 -8.92 10.07
N SER A 348 8.90 -9.76 10.32
CA SER A 348 7.69 -9.83 9.49
C SER A 348 6.90 -8.52 9.49
N LEU A 349 6.69 -7.91 10.66
CA LEU A 349 5.98 -6.64 10.75
C LEU A 349 6.74 -5.50 10.05
N HIS A 350 8.07 -5.46 10.20
CA HIS A 350 8.90 -4.50 9.49
C HIS A 350 8.90 -4.72 7.98
N LEU A 351 8.90 -5.98 7.52
CA LEU A 351 8.80 -6.35 6.11
C LEU A 351 7.47 -5.90 5.50
N PHE A 352 6.34 -6.11 6.20
CA PHE A 352 5.04 -5.65 5.73
C PHE A 352 4.93 -4.12 5.71
N SER A 353 5.41 -3.44 6.77
CA SER A 353 5.45 -1.98 6.80
C SER A 353 6.37 -1.46 7.90
N ALA A 354 7.48 -0.83 7.51
CA ALA A 354 8.37 -0.13 8.44
C ALA A 354 7.64 0.99 9.22
N LYS A 355 6.64 1.64 8.61
CA LYS A 355 5.81 2.65 9.28
C LYS A 355 4.93 2.03 10.35
N ALA A 356 4.25 0.93 10.03
CA ALA A 356 3.44 0.19 10.99
C ALA A 356 4.32 -0.35 12.13
N TYR A 357 5.48 -0.91 11.80
CA TYR A 357 6.46 -1.35 12.80
C TYR A 357 6.86 -0.22 13.75
N ASN A 358 7.21 0.96 13.23
CA ASN A 358 7.58 2.10 14.05
C ASN A 358 6.42 2.62 14.90
N TYR A 359 5.20 2.60 14.36
CA TYR A 359 3.99 2.94 15.10
C TYR A 359 3.76 1.96 16.26
N VAL A 360 3.67 0.66 15.98
CA VAL A 360 3.49 -0.39 17.00
C VAL A 360 4.60 -0.31 18.03
N ARG A 361 5.86 -0.17 17.61
CA ARG A 361 6.98 -0.01 18.53
C ARG A 361 6.80 1.20 19.47
N LYS A 362 6.29 2.33 18.98
CA LYS A 362 6.00 3.50 19.84
C LYS A 362 4.84 3.23 20.81
N GLN A 363 3.74 2.63 20.34
CA GLN A 363 2.57 2.34 21.17
C GLN A 363 2.90 1.37 22.31
N PHE A 364 3.74 0.36 22.05
CA PHE A 364 4.13 -0.63 23.06
C PHE A 364 5.42 -0.24 23.79
N ASN A 365 5.55 1.03 24.20
CA ASN A 365 6.68 1.56 24.99
C ASN A 365 8.05 1.06 24.50
N THR A 366 8.29 1.05 23.19
CA THR A 366 9.54 0.60 22.55
C THR A 366 10.01 -0.81 22.96
N ILE A 367 9.06 -1.72 23.22
CA ILE A 367 9.37 -3.12 23.57
C ILE A 367 9.96 -3.90 22.40
N LEU A 368 9.57 -3.54 21.17
CA LEU A 368 10.10 -4.14 19.96
C LEU A 368 11.53 -3.65 19.67
N PRO A 369 12.36 -4.50 19.05
CA PRO A 369 13.74 -4.16 18.70
C PRO A 369 13.88 -2.82 17.99
N HIS A 370 15.00 -2.14 18.16
CA HIS A 370 15.28 -0.98 17.33
C HIS A 370 15.52 -1.42 15.87
N VAL A 371 15.22 -0.57 14.88
CA VAL A 371 15.42 -0.89 13.45
C VAL A 371 16.87 -1.30 13.16
N ARG A 372 17.85 -0.66 13.82
CA ARG A 372 19.27 -1.07 13.75
C ARG A 372 19.50 -2.53 14.17
N THR A 373 18.76 -3.03 15.17
CA THR A 373 18.83 -4.44 15.59
C THR A 373 18.27 -5.35 14.49
N LEU A 374 17.19 -4.94 13.83
CA LEU A 374 16.66 -5.66 12.66
C LEU A 374 17.69 -5.69 11.52
N SER A 375 18.33 -4.56 11.21
CA SER A 375 19.40 -4.50 10.20
C SER A 375 20.56 -5.44 10.54
N LYS A 376 20.99 -5.48 11.80
CA LYS A 376 22.01 -6.46 12.26
C LYS A 376 21.53 -7.91 12.12
N TRP A 377 20.25 -8.19 12.30
CA TRP A 377 19.72 -9.53 12.08
C TRP A 377 19.71 -9.93 10.61
N TYR A 378 19.41 -8.99 9.71
CA TYR A 378 19.50 -9.22 8.27
C TYR A 378 20.94 -9.39 7.79
N SER A 379 21.92 -8.70 8.40
CA SER A 379 23.33 -8.79 7.98
C SER A 379 23.98 -10.16 8.21
N HIS A 380 23.32 -11.08 8.92
CA HIS A 380 23.82 -12.46 9.06
C HIS A 380 23.56 -13.30 7.80
N VAL A 381 22.64 -12.89 6.94
CA VAL A 381 22.32 -13.59 5.69
C VAL A 381 23.13 -12.93 4.58
N ASN A 382 23.85 -13.74 3.79
CA ASN A 382 24.64 -13.22 2.69
C ASN A 382 23.74 -12.96 1.49
N ALA A 383 23.31 -11.71 1.34
CA ALA A 383 22.55 -11.24 0.19
C ALA A 383 23.43 -10.39 -0.75
N LYS A 384 24.62 -10.88 -1.10
CA LYS A 384 25.46 -10.28 -2.15
C LYS A 384 24.97 -10.71 -3.54
N PRO A 385 25.27 -9.93 -4.61
CA PRO A 385 24.99 -10.36 -5.98
C PRO A 385 25.65 -11.71 -6.28
N GLY A 386 24.94 -12.57 -6.99
CA GLY A 386 25.29 -13.96 -7.26
C GLY A 386 24.13 -14.91 -6.96
N PHE A 387 24.42 -16.21 -7.02
CA PHE A 387 23.50 -17.25 -6.54
C PHE A 387 23.54 -17.31 -5.02
N THR A 388 22.35 -17.37 -4.41
CA THR A 388 22.20 -17.35 -2.94
C THR A 388 22.28 -18.75 -2.37
N SER A 389 23.32 -19.04 -1.58
CA SER A 389 23.54 -20.35 -0.98
C SER A 389 22.39 -20.79 -0.07
N GLU A 390 21.74 -19.83 0.58
CA GLU A 390 20.62 -20.01 1.49
C GLU A 390 19.38 -20.50 0.75
N ALA A 391 19.11 -19.99 -0.46
CA ALA A 391 18.01 -20.46 -1.29
C ALA A 391 18.26 -21.91 -1.76
N ILE A 392 19.47 -22.19 -2.26
CA ILE A 392 19.86 -23.54 -2.72
C ILE A 392 19.77 -24.56 -1.57
N LYS A 393 20.26 -24.22 -0.37
CA LYS A 393 20.11 -25.08 0.83
C LYS A 393 18.65 -25.29 1.22
N THR A 394 17.83 -24.25 1.13
CA THR A 394 16.39 -24.35 1.43
C THR A 394 15.68 -25.28 0.43
N LEU A 395 16.05 -25.22 -0.84
CA LEU A 395 15.56 -26.13 -1.88
C LEU A 395 15.96 -27.58 -1.60
N ALA A 396 17.22 -27.84 -1.27
CA ALA A 396 17.69 -29.17 -0.91
C ALA A 396 16.94 -29.75 0.30
N LEU A 397 16.66 -28.93 1.32
CA LEU A 397 15.84 -29.34 2.46
C LEU A 397 14.39 -29.62 2.03
N LYS A 398 13.80 -28.77 1.19
CA LYS A 398 12.44 -28.95 0.69
C LYS A 398 12.31 -30.25 -0.09
N VAL A 399 13.26 -30.58 -0.96
CA VAL A 399 13.30 -31.87 -1.68
C VAL A 399 13.41 -33.03 -0.70
N LYS A 400 14.30 -32.94 0.28
CA LYS A 400 14.51 -33.99 1.30
C LYS A 400 13.25 -34.31 2.12
N PHE A 401 12.43 -33.31 2.40
CA PHE A 401 11.19 -33.45 3.20
C PHE A 401 9.92 -33.57 2.33
N SER A 402 10.06 -33.61 1.00
CA SER A 402 8.93 -33.78 0.09
C SER A 402 8.74 -35.27 -0.22
N GLU A 403 7.51 -35.75 -0.12
CA GLU A 403 7.15 -37.13 -0.51
C GLU A 403 7.08 -37.28 -2.04
N ALA A 404 6.74 -36.19 -2.74
CA ALA A 404 6.66 -36.12 -4.19
C ALA A 404 7.86 -35.37 -4.79
N PRO A 405 8.23 -35.67 -6.05
CA PRO A 405 9.29 -34.94 -6.74
C PRO A 405 8.92 -33.45 -6.86
N VAL A 406 9.89 -32.58 -6.60
CA VAL A 406 9.70 -31.13 -6.71
C VAL A 406 9.96 -30.71 -8.15
N VAL A 407 8.88 -30.38 -8.87
CA VAL A 407 8.94 -30.00 -10.30
C VAL A 407 8.85 -28.48 -10.43
N CYS A 408 9.80 -27.88 -11.14
CA CYS A 408 9.94 -26.43 -11.22
C CYS A 408 10.17 -25.91 -12.64
N SER A 409 9.83 -24.63 -12.83
CA SER A 409 10.20 -23.79 -13.96
C SER A 409 11.20 -22.74 -13.52
N LEU A 410 12.28 -22.56 -14.29
CA LEU A 410 13.24 -21.48 -14.09
C LEU A 410 12.80 -20.25 -14.89
N MET A 411 12.70 -19.10 -14.24
CA MET A 411 12.38 -17.82 -14.86
C MET A 411 13.58 -16.88 -14.83
N LEU A 412 13.79 -16.18 -15.93
CA LEU A 412 14.83 -15.17 -16.10
C LEU A 412 14.21 -13.85 -16.52
N ASP A 413 14.53 -12.76 -15.81
CA ASP A 413 14.11 -11.41 -16.18
C ASP A 413 15.18 -10.37 -15.83
N GLU A 414 15.21 -9.30 -16.62
CA GLU A 414 16.08 -8.14 -16.42
C GLU A 414 15.28 -6.92 -15.97
N MET A 415 15.70 -6.31 -14.86
CA MET A 415 15.05 -5.12 -14.33
C MET A 415 16.00 -3.92 -14.39
N ALA A 416 15.58 -2.83 -15.03
CA ALA A 416 16.31 -1.57 -14.98
C ALA A 416 16.40 -1.05 -13.54
N ILE A 417 17.61 -0.74 -13.10
CA ILE A 417 17.89 -0.16 -11.79
C ILE A 417 18.38 1.28 -11.94
N ARG A 418 18.15 2.10 -10.92
CA ARG A 418 18.68 3.46 -10.90
C ARG A 418 20.17 3.40 -10.62
N GLN A 419 20.96 4.00 -11.49
CA GLN A 419 22.38 4.20 -11.24
C GLN A 419 22.56 4.95 -9.92
N HIS A 420 23.42 4.41 -9.06
CA HIS A 420 23.76 4.97 -7.76
C HIS A 420 25.28 5.10 -7.66
N ILE A 421 25.75 6.04 -6.84
CA ILE A 421 27.19 6.35 -6.72
C ILE A 421 28.01 5.12 -6.24
N GLU A 422 27.37 4.22 -5.49
CA GLU A 422 28.01 3.04 -4.89
C GLU A 422 28.18 1.86 -5.86
N PHE A 423 27.36 1.77 -6.91
CA PHE A 423 27.38 0.66 -7.87
C PHE A 423 27.04 1.15 -9.28
N ASP A 424 28.00 1.01 -10.20
CA ASP A 424 27.80 1.31 -11.62
C ASP A 424 27.18 0.11 -12.35
N ALA A 425 25.87 -0.05 -12.16
CA ALA A 425 25.05 -1.03 -12.85
C ALA A 425 23.76 -0.39 -13.38
N LYS A 426 23.29 -0.86 -14.54
CA LYS A 426 22.09 -0.33 -15.22
C LYS A 426 20.89 -1.26 -15.06
N GLU A 427 21.15 -2.55 -14.91
CA GLU A 427 20.14 -3.60 -14.90
C GLU A 427 20.46 -4.62 -13.80
N CYS A 428 19.43 -5.34 -13.35
CA CYS A 428 19.52 -6.46 -12.43
C CYS A 428 18.92 -7.69 -13.12
N LEU A 429 19.75 -8.69 -13.40
CA LEU A 429 19.31 -9.99 -13.90
C LEU A 429 18.88 -10.84 -12.71
N VAL A 430 17.68 -11.40 -12.74
CA VAL A 430 17.13 -12.21 -11.64
C VAL A 430 16.80 -13.61 -12.14
N PHE A 431 17.29 -14.62 -11.41
CA PHE A 431 16.88 -16.01 -11.58
C PHE A 431 15.85 -16.35 -10.49
N MET A 432 14.66 -16.77 -10.92
CA MET A 432 13.58 -17.16 -10.02
C MET A 432 13.10 -18.55 -10.36
N LEU A 433 13.03 -19.42 -9.35
CA LEU A 433 12.47 -20.75 -9.50
C LEU A 433 11.02 -20.75 -9.04
N VAL A 434 10.13 -21.30 -9.86
CA VAL A 434 8.69 -21.39 -9.59
C VAL A 434 8.28 -22.85 -9.62
N SER A 435 7.62 -23.33 -8.56
CA SER A 435 7.09 -24.69 -8.56
C SER A 435 5.88 -24.81 -9.48
N ILE A 436 5.82 -25.92 -10.21
CA ILE A 436 4.71 -26.27 -11.10
C ILE A 436 3.66 -27.09 -10.34
N ASN A 437 4.10 -27.97 -9.44
CA ASN A 437 3.23 -28.86 -8.67
C ASN A 437 2.79 -28.31 -7.32
N GLU A 438 3.40 -27.22 -6.84
CA GLU A 438 3.05 -26.57 -5.60
C GLU A 438 2.98 -25.04 -5.78
N ASN A 439 2.38 -24.35 -4.82
CA ASN A 439 2.22 -22.90 -4.86
C ASN A 439 3.33 -22.15 -4.11
N TRP A 440 4.54 -22.13 -4.67
CA TRP A 440 5.63 -21.29 -4.17
C TRP A 440 6.60 -20.86 -5.27
N LYS A 441 7.38 -19.83 -4.96
CA LYS A 441 8.46 -19.30 -5.81
C LYS A 441 9.58 -18.79 -4.94
N ILE A 442 10.81 -18.91 -5.42
CA ILE A 442 12.01 -18.45 -4.70
C ILE A 442 13.01 -17.84 -5.68
N PRO A 443 13.52 -16.62 -5.42
CA PRO A 443 14.67 -16.10 -6.16
C PRO A 443 15.92 -16.90 -5.74
N ILE A 444 16.62 -17.47 -6.72
CA ILE A 444 17.81 -18.29 -6.47
C ILE A 444 19.11 -17.48 -6.66
N GLY A 445 19.03 -16.35 -7.34
CA GLY A 445 20.17 -15.47 -7.55
C GLY A 445 19.79 -14.18 -8.27
N TYR A 446 20.64 -13.18 -8.11
CA TYR A 446 20.51 -11.92 -8.84
C TYR A 446 21.90 -11.33 -9.16
N PHE A 447 22.02 -10.65 -10.29
CA PHE A 447 23.28 -10.09 -10.78
C PHE A 447 23.09 -8.63 -11.17
N LEU A 448 23.90 -7.74 -10.59
CA LEU A 448 23.93 -6.33 -10.97
C LEU A 448 24.85 -6.19 -12.18
N ILE A 449 24.30 -5.74 -13.31
CA ILE A 449 24.98 -5.74 -14.61
C ILE A 449 24.76 -4.41 -15.35
N THR A 450 25.69 -4.09 -16.24
CA THR A 450 25.53 -2.97 -17.19
C THR A 450 24.94 -3.44 -18.50
N SER A 451 25.34 -4.63 -18.95
CA SER A 451 24.80 -5.35 -20.10
C SER A 451 25.38 -6.77 -20.11
N LEU A 452 24.61 -7.77 -20.53
CA LEU A 452 25.13 -9.11 -20.82
C LEU A 452 24.80 -9.52 -22.25
N ASN A 453 25.77 -10.14 -22.92
CA ASN A 453 25.53 -10.74 -24.23
C ASN A 453 24.87 -12.14 -24.10
N GLY A 454 24.40 -12.70 -25.21
CA GLY A 454 23.71 -14.00 -25.20
C GLY A 454 24.56 -15.16 -24.70
N SER A 455 25.88 -15.16 -24.94
CA SER A 455 26.78 -16.23 -24.47
C SER A 455 27.00 -16.19 -22.97
N GLN A 456 27.20 -14.99 -22.39
CA GLN A 456 27.30 -14.82 -20.95
C GLN A 456 26.01 -15.23 -20.23
N LYS A 457 24.84 -14.89 -20.80
CA LYS A 457 23.55 -15.35 -20.24
C LYS A 457 23.41 -16.87 -20.31
N ALA A 458 23.90 -17.51 -21.39
CA ALA A 458 23.88 -18.97 -21.52
C ALA A 458 24.76 -19.64 -20.45
N GLU A 459 25.98 -19.15 -20.23
CA GLU A 459 26.88 -19.61 -19.17
C GLU A 459 26.23 -19.50 -17.77
N LEU A 460 25.67 -18.34 -17.43
CA LEU A 460 24.98 -18.14 -16.15
C LEU A 460 23.76 -19.05 -15.99
N THR A 461 23.01 -19.27 -17.07
CA THR A 461 21.86 -20.17 -17.06
C THR A 461 22.27 -21.63 -16.87
N LYS A 462 23.33 -22.08 -17.55
CA LYS A 462 23.91 -23.42 -17.33
C LYS A 462 24.38 -23.60 -15.88
N HIS A 463 25.04 -22.59 -15.32
CA HIS A 463 25.47 -22.63 -13.93
C HIS A 463 24.28 -22.69 -12.96
N ALA A 464 23.22 -21.92 -13.21
CA ALA A 464 21.99 -21.99 -12.43
C ALA A 464 21.36 -23.41 -12.47
N LEU A 465 21.29 -24.02 -13.65
CA LEU A 465 20.75 -25.36 -13.84
C LEU A 465 21.59 -26.42 -13.13
N HIS A 466 22.92 -26.33 -13.19
CA HIS A 466 23.81 -27.23 -12.45
C HIS A 466 23.55 -27.13 -10.93
N LEU A 467 23.52 -25.91 -10.37
CA LEU A 467 23.27 -25.71 -8.95
C LEU A 467 21.89 -26.26 -8.51
N LEU A 468 20.89 -26.18 -9.39
CA LEU A 468 19.55 -26.73 -9.11
C LEU A 468 19.53 -28.25 -9.20
N ASN A 469 20.23 -28.83 -10.17
CA ASN A 469 20.34 -30.28 -10.31
C ASN A 469 20.97 -30.91 -9.05
N ASP A 470 21.98 -30.27 -8.46
CA ASP A 470 22.63 -30.70 -7.21
C ASP A 470 21.68 -30.73 -6.00
N THR A 471 20.57 -29.97 -6.05
CA THR A 471 19.55 -29.99 -4.98
C THR A 471 18.53 -31.13 -5.10
N GLY A 472 18.48 -31.81 -6.24
CA GLY A 472 17.46 -32.82 -6.55
C GLY A 472 16.13 -32.24 -7.05
N VAL A 473 16.06 -30.93 -7.34
CA VAL A 473 14.88 -30.33 -7.99
C VAL A 473 14.85 -30.70 -9.47
N CYS A 474 13.68 -31.10 -9.97
CA CYS A 474 13.46 -31.35 -11.40
C CYS A 474 13.05 -30.06 -12.10
N VAL A 475 13.97 -29.45 -12.84
CA VAL A 475 13.69 -28.26 -13.68
C VAL A 475 13.25 -28.73 -15.06
N VAL A 476 12.02 -28.42 -15.45
CA VAL A 476 11.42 -28.91 -16.72
C VAL A 476 11.22 -27.81 -17.76
N SER A 477 11.32 -26.55 -17.36
CA SER A 477 11.17 -25.43 -18.29
C SER A 477 12.01 -24.21 -17.91
N LEU A 478 12.31 -23.40 -18.92
CA LEU A 478 12.99 -22.11 -18.82
C LEU A 478 12.13 -21.03 -19.49
N THR A 479 11.79 -19.96 -18.76
CA THR A 479 10.95 -18.85 -19.27
C THR A 479 11.70 -17.52 -19.23
N PHE A 480 11.67 -16.77 -20.32
CA PHE A 480 12.28 -15.44 -20.41
C PHE A 480 11.54 -14.55 -21.44
N ASP A 481 11.91 -13.27 -21.55
CA ASP A 481 11.25 -12.33 -22.45
C ASP A 481 11.66 -12.48 -23.94
N GLY A 482 11.16 -11.61 -24.82
CA GLY A 482 11.48 -11.66 -26.26
C GLY A 482 12.80 -10.98 -26.68
N CYS A 483 13.71 -10.67 -25.76
CA CYS A 483 14.91 -9.89 -26.09
C CYS A 483 15.86 -10.67 -27.01
N SER A 484 16.54 -9.97 -27.92
CA SER A 484 17.46 -10.60 -28.88
C SER A 484 18.60 -11.35 -28.19
N SER A 485 19.12 -10.82 -27.06
CA SER A 485 20.13 -11.51 -26.25
C SER A 485 19.63 -12.85 -25.71
N ASN A 486 18.34 -12.93 -25.36
CA ASN A 486 17.74 -14.10 -24.73
C ASN A 486 17.40 -15.18 -25.77
N LEU A 487 17.02 -14.75 -26.98
CA LEU A 487 16.93 -15.64 -28.14
C LEU A 487 18.30 -16.23 -28.53
N THR A 488 19.36 -15.42 -28.51
CA THR A 488 20.73 -15.92 -28.76
C THR A 488 21.17 -16.89 -27.66
N MET A 489 20.86 -16.61 -26.40
CA MET A 489 21.11 -17.52 -25.29
C MET A 489 20.46 -18.88 -25.53
N ALA A 490 19.16 -18.93 -25.82
CA ALA A 490 18.46 -20.20 -26.05
C ALA A 490 19.00 -20.98 -27.26
N ARG A 491 19.46 -20.29 -28.31
CA ARG A 491 20.17 -20.95 -29.43
C ARG A 491 21.49 -21.60 -28.99
N LEU A 492 22.26 -20.91 -28.15
CA LEU A 492 23.51 -21.44 -27.61
C LEU A 492 23.30 -22.59 -26.61
N LEU A 493 22.11 -22.69 -26.02
CA LEU A 493 21.70 -23.82 -25.18
C LEU A 493 21.27 -25.04 -26.02
N GLY A 494 20.93 -24.87 -27.31
CA GLY A 494 20.56 -25.97 -28.20
C GLY A 494 19.16 -25.85 -28.84
N CYS A 495 18.44 -24.76 -28.61
CA CYS A 495 17.16 -24.52 -29.27
C CYS A 495 17.34 -23.99 -30.70
N ASP A 496 16.40 -24.31 -31.57
CA ASP A 496 16.27 -23.69 -32.89
C ASP A 496 14.86 -23.09 -33.04
N PHE A 497 14.81 -21.79 -33.37
CA PHE A 497 13.57 -21.06 -33.57
C PHE A 497 13.26 -20.79 -35.04
N ASN A 498 13.99 -21.43 -35.96
CA ASN A 498 13.60 -21.50 -37.35
C ASN A 498 12.36 -22.39 -37.49
N ILE A 499 11.39 -21.97 -38.30
CA ILE A 499 10.07 -22.62 -38.40
C ILE A 499 10.18 -24.07 -38.89
N ASN A 500 11.07 -24.31 -39.86
CA ASN A 500 11.21 -25.63 -40.49
C ASN A 500 11.93 -26.65 -39.59
N THR A 501 12.77 -26.17 -38.68
CA THR A 501 13.64 -26.98 -37.81
C THR A 501 13.36 -26.69 -36.34
N LEU A 502 12.12 -26.27 -36.04
CA LEU A 502 11.73 -25.76 -34.73
C LEU A 502 12.04 -26.77 -33.62
N SER A 503 12.97 -26.41 -32.74
CA SER A 503 13.33 -27.14 -31.53
C SER A 503 13.27 -26.18 -30.36
N THR A 504 12.26 -26.36 -29.50
CA THR A 504 12.04 -25.50 -28.33
C THR A 504 12.51 -26.15 -27.02
N LYS A 505 13.36 -27.18 -27.11
CA LYS A 505 13.93 -27.85 -25.94
C LYS A 505 15.45 -28.00 -26.05
N PHE A 506 16.11 -28.09 -24.90
CA PHE A 506 17.52 -28.48 -24.75
C PHE A 506 17.64 -29.27 -23.44
N ASP A 507 18.45 -30.33 -23.39
CA ASP A 507 18.69 -31.13 -22.17
C ASP A 507 17.39 -31.46 -21.38
N ASP A 508 16.32 -31.82 -22.11
CA ASP A 508 14.95 -32.07 -21.62
C ASP A 508 14.24 -30.90 -20.90
N ILE A 509 14.82 -29.70 -20.95
CA ILE A 509 14.22 -28.44 -20.51
C ILE A 509 13.51 -27.77 -21.68
N VAL A 510 12.23 -27.46 -21.50
CA VAL A 510 11.41 -26.77 -22.51
C VAL A 510 11.50 -25.25 -22.35
N VAL A 511 11.72 -24.53 -23.44
CA VAL A 511 11.84 -23.07 -23.45
C VAL A 511 10.50 -22.39 -23.74
N PHE A 512 10.15 -21.40 -22.94
CA PHE A 512 9.02 -20.50 -23.16
C PHE A 512 9.49 -19.06 -23.30
N LEU A 513 8.88 -18.35 -24.25
CA LEU A 513 8.92 -16.88 -24.28
C LEU A 513 7.73 -16.38 -23.48
N ASP A 514 7.88 -15.36 -22.64
CA ASP A 514 6.76 -14.85 -21.83
C ASP A 514 5.53 -14.52 -22.71
N PRO A 515 4.42 -15.30 -22.63
CA PRO A 515 3.26 -15.09 -23.50
C PRO A 515 2.63 -13.71 -23.31
N ALA A 516 2.69 -13.16 -22.09
CA ALA A 516 2.19 -11.82 -21.79
C ALA A 516 3.04 -10.75 -22.50
N HIS A 517 4.36 -10.97 -22.62
CA HIS A 517 5.23 -10.17 -23.46
C HIS A 517 4.91 -10.34 -24.95
N MET A 518 4.67 -11.56 -25.41
CA MET A 518 4.37 -11.84 -26.83
C MET A 518 3.09 -11.16 -27.30
N VAL A 519 2.01 -11.21 -26.53
CA VAL A 519 0.75 -10.47 -26.83
C VAL A 519 0.98 -8.97 -26.91
N LYS A 520 1.79 -8.40 -26.02
CA LYS A 520 2.13 -6.97 -26.10
C LYS A 520 2.82 -6.65 -27.42
N LEU A 521 3.76 -7.49 -27.86
CA LEU A 521 4.47 -7.29 -29.13
C LEU A 521 3.54 -7.42 -30.34
N VAL A 522 2.63 -8.40 -30.35
CA VAL A 522 1.60 -8.54 -31.40
C VAL A 522 0.71 -7.31 -31.44
N ARG A 523 0.17 -6.86 -30.30
CA ARG A 523 -0.62 -5.62 -30.23
C ARG A 523 0.16 -4.42 -30.74
N ASN A 524 1.42 -4.29 -30.33
CA ASN A 524 2.27 -3.18 -30.76
C ASN A 524 2.49 -3.20 -32.28
N ALA A 525 2.73 -4.38 -32.86
CA ALA A 525 2.84 -4.53 -34.31
C ALA A 525 1.52 -4.17 -35.00
N PHE A 526 0.39 -4.65 -34.48
CA PHE A 526 -0.93 -4.38 -35.02
C PHE A 526 -1.25 -2.88 -35.03
N GLY A 527 -1.00 -2.19 -33.92
CA GLY A 527 -1.23 -0.74 -33.82
C GLY A 527 -0.22 0.13 -34.58
N ASP A 528 1.06 -0.26 -34.63
CA ASP A 528 2.13 0.54 -35.28
C ASP A 528 2.14 0.36 -36.81
N LYS A 529 1.82 -0.83 -37.33
CA LYS A 529 1.88 -1.15 -38.77
C LYS A 529 0.54 -0.93 -39.50
N ASP A 530 -0.56 -0.82 -38.75
CA ASP A 530 -1.92 -0.48 -39.18
C ASP A 530 -2.60 -1.46 -40.14
N THR A 531 -1.87 -2.07 -41.09
CA THR A 531 -2.39 -2.97 -42.13
C THR A 531 -1.57 -4.27 -42.24
N PHE A 532 -2.26 -5.40 -42.24
CA PHE A 532 -1.73 -6.74 -42.52
C PHE A 532 -2.59 -7.43 -43.58
N LEU A 533 -2.08 -8.51 -44.17
CA LEU A 533 -2.82 -9.46 -45.00
C LEU A 533 -2.73 -10.85 -44.36
N ASP A 534 -3.83 -11.60 -44.41
CA ASP A 534 -3.80 -13.03 -44.09
C ASP A 534 -3.41 -13.90 -45.30
N SER A 535 -3.42 -15.22 -45.11
CA SER A 535 -3.13 -16.21 -46.16
C SER A 535 -4.06 -16.11 -47.36
N ASP A 536 -5.28 -15.64 -47.13
CA ASP A 536 -6.37 -15.58 -48.11
C ASP A 536 -6.41 -14.19 -48.78
N ASN A 537 -5.41 -13.34 -48.51
CA ASN A 537 -5.32 -11.94 -48.90
C ASN A 537 -6.44 -11.04 -48.35
N ASN A 538 -7.11 -11.44 -47.27
CA ASN A 538 -8.03 -10.55 -46.56
C ASN A 538 -7.24 -9.47 -45.82
N LEU A 539 -7.74 -8.25 -45.88
CA LEU A 539 -7.17 -7.10 -45.20
C LEU A 539 -7.47 -7.14 -43.69
N ILE A 540 -6.43 -6.84 -42.91
CA ILE A 540 -6.48 -6.73 -41.45
C ILE A 540 -6.11 -5.28 -41.12
N HIS A 541 -7.08 -4.50 -40.65
CA HIS A 541 -6.91 -3.07 -40.43
C HIS A 541 -7.16 -2.68 -38.98
N PHE A 542 -6.14 -2.05 -38.37
CA PHE A 542 -6.27 -1.48 -37.04
C PHE A 542 -7.26 -0.30 -37.00
N ASN A 543 -7.47 0.37 -38.14
CA ASN A 543 -8.47 1.45 -38.28
C ASN A 543 -9.89 0.98 -38.00
N LEU A 544 -10.24 -0.29 -38.22
CA LEU A 544 -11.57 -0.82 -37.88
C LEU A 544 -11.80 -0.81 -36.37
N VAL A 545 -10.76 -1.11 -35.58
CA VAL A 545 -10.82 -1.05 -34.11
C VAL A 545 -10.90 0.41 -33.63
N LYS A 546 -10.23 1.35 -34.34
CA LYS A 546 -10.40 2.79 -34.09
C LYS A 546 -11.82 3.26 -34.41
N GLY A 547 -12.38 2.82 -35.54
CA GLY A 547 -13.75 3.10 -35.97
C GLY A 547 -14.76 2.61 -34.94
N LEU A 548 -14.58 1.39 -34.42
CA LEU A 548 -15.41 0.86 -33.34
C LEU A 548 -15.35 1.73 -32.08
N LEU A 549 -14.18 2.25 -31.70
CA LEU A 549 -14.08 3.17 -30.57
C LEU A 549 -14.84 4.48 -30.84
N ILE A 550 -14.67 5.07 -32.02
CA ILE A 550 -15.34 6.32 -32.41
C ILE A 550 -16.86 6.14 -32.40
N LEU A 551 -17.36 5.03 -32.95
CA LEU A 551 -18.77 4.69 -32.94
C LEU A 551 -19.32 4.61 -31.51
N GLN A 552 -18.64 3.88 -30.62
CA GLN A 552 -19.08 3.74 -29.23
C GLN A 552 -19.04 5.07 -28.46
N GLU A 553 -18.08 5.95 -28.75
CA GLU A 553 -18.02 7.28 -28.13
C GLU A 553 -19.10 8.21 -28.66
N LYS A 554 -19.41 8.12 -29.95
CA LYS A 554 -20.47 8.90 -30.59
C LYS A 554 -21.86 8.52 -30.05
N GLU A 555 -22.12 7.22 -29.94
CA GLU A 555 -23.41 6.71 -29.44
C GLU A 555 -23.52 6.77 -27.91
N GLY A 556 -22.41 6.99 -27.19
CA GLY A 556 -22.38 6.95 -25.72
C GLY A 556 -22.62 5.56 -25.12
N CYS A 557 -22.59 4.50 -25.94
CA CYS A 557 -22.86 3.12 -25.54
C CYS A 557 -21.74 2.17 -26.00
N HIS A 558 -21.43 1.16 -25.18
CA HIS A 558 -20.42 0.14 -25.50
C HIS A 558 -21.07 -1.19 -25.88
N LEU A 559 -20.59 -1.83 -26.94
CA LEU A 559 -21.03 -3.15 -27.41
C LEU A 559 -20.40 -4.27 -26.56
N ALA A 560 -20.71 -4.28 -25.26
CA ALA A 560 -20.30 -5.28 -24.26
C ALA A 560 -18.77 -5.55 -24.17
N ASN A 561 -17.93 -4.66 -24.70
CA ASN A 561 -16.47 -4.78 -24.66
C ASN A 561 -15.80 -3.72 -23.76
N LYS A 562 -14.53 -3.97 -23.44
CA LYS A 562 -13.71 -3.10 -22.56
C LYS A 562 -12.87 -2.08 -23.33
N LEU A 563 -13.07 -1.93 -24.65
CA LEU A 563 -12.29 -1.02 -25.49
C LEU A 563 -12.54 0.44 -25.08
N ARG A 564 -11.47 1.20 -24.91
CA ARG A 564 -11.47 2.63 -24.48
C ARG A 564 -10.31 3.36 -25.13
N LYS A 565 -10.27 4.70 -25.07
CA LYS A 565 -9.15 5.55 -25.59
C LYS A 565 -7.76 5.01 -25.28
N ASN A 566 -7.53 4.56 -24.05
CA ASN A 566 -6.23 4.02 -23.62
C ASN A 566 -5.80 2.75 -24.38
N HIS A 567 -6.73 1.99 -24.95
CA HIS A 567 -6.44 0.80 -25.75
C HIS A 567 -5.92 1.14 -27.14
N ILE A 568 -6.36 2.26 -27.73
CA ILE A 568 -5.94 2.74 -29.04
C ILE A 568 -4.71 3.65 -28.90
N PHE A 569 -4.75 4.61 -27.99
CA PHE A 569 -3.67 5.58 -27.75
C PHE A 569 -2.71 5.09 -26.65
N PHE A 570 -2.23 3.86 -26.81
CA PHE A 570 -1.47 3.15 -25.78
C PHE A 570 0.02 3.51 -25.72
N PHE A 571 0.50 4.54 -26.44
CA PHE A 571 1.94 4.88 -26.52
C PHE A 571 2.61 5.00 -25.14
N LYS A 572 1.98 5.71 -24.20
CA LYS A 572 2.47 5.85 -22.80
C LYS A 572 2.19 4.64 -21.91
N GLN A 573 1.43 3.66 -22.40
CA GLN A 573 1.00 2.47 -21.67
C GLN A 573 1.34 1.17 -22.45
N LYS A 574 2.40 1.21 -23.28
CA LYS A 574 2.83 0.11 -24.15
C LYS A 574 3.17 -1.17 -23.39
N MET A 575 3.57 -1.04 -22.13
CA MET A 575 3.91 -2.15 -21.24
C MET A 575 2.70 -2.82 -20.56
N LYS A 576 1.50 -2.22 -20.61
CA LYS A 576 0.33 -2.79 -19.93
C LYS A 576 -0.27 -3.95 -20.72
N VAL A 577 0.00 -5.18 -20.28
CA VAL A 577 -0.55 -6.42 -20.84
C VAL A 577 -2.09 -6.38 -20.85
N LYS A 578 -2.71 -5.88 -19.77
CA LYS A 578 -4.18 -5.76 -19.66
C LYS A 578 -4.81 -5.04 -20.84
N LEU A 579 -4.19 -3.98 -21.36
CA LEU A 579 -4.72 -3.26 -22.52
C LEU A 579 -4.55 -4.05 -23.80
N ALA A 580 -3.45 -4.80 -23.93
CA ALA A 580 -3.22 -5.63 -25.11
C ALA A 580 -4.20 -6.81 -25.17
N SER A 581 -4.40 -7.52 -24.06
CA SER A 581 -5.35 -8.64 -23.98
C SER A 581 -6.81 -8.21 -24.12
N GLN A 582 -7.18 -7.01 -23.66
CA GLN A 582 -8.53 -6.49 -23.84
C GLN A 582 -8.81 -6.02 -25.27
N LEU A 583 -7.79 -5.50 -25.96
CA LEU A 583 -7.90 -5.10 -27.36
C LEU A 583 -8.04 -6.32 -28.28
N LEU A 584 -7.21 -7.35 -28.05
CA LEU A 584 -7.24 -8.62 -28.77
C LEU A 584 -8.15 -9.62 -28.04
N SER A 585 -9.41 -9.24 -27.80
CA SER A 585 -10.37 -10.09 -27.07
C SER A 585 -11.56 -10.50 -27.92
N GLN A 586 -12.16 -11.65 -27.59
CA GLN A 586 -13.39 -12.13 -28.23
C GLN A 586 -14.50 -11.07 -28.25
N SER A 587 -14.68 -10.33 -27.15
CA SER A 587 -15.72 -9.27 -27.09
C SER A 587 -15.52 -8.14 -28.10
N VAL A 588 -14.27 -7.86 -28.52
CA VAL A 588 -13.99 -6.86 -29.56
C VAL A 588 -14.27 -7.46 -30.94
N ALA A 589 -13.91 -8.73 -31.17
CA ALA A 589 -14.26 -9.46 -32.38
C ALA A 589 -15.78 -9.55 -32.59
N ASP A 590 -16.55 -9.87 -31.54
CA ASP A 590 -18.01 -9.96 -31.60
C ASP A 590 -18.65 -8.59 -31.88
N ALA A 591 -18.13 -7.52 -31.27
CA ALA A 591 -18.60 -6.16 -31.53
C ALA A 591 -18.37 -5.73 -32.98
N LEU A 592 -17.22 -6.09 -33.55
CA LEU A 592 -16.89 -5.87 -34.97
C LEU A 592 -17.82 -6.66 -35.89
N LYS A 593 -18.08 -7.95 -35.60
CA LYS A 593 -19.05 -8.78 -36.30
C LYS A 593 -20.46 -8.17 -36.25
N PHE A 594 -20.89 -7.70 -35.08
CA PHE A 594 -22.19 -7.08 -34.88
C PHE A 594 -22.36 -5.81 -35.73
N CYS A 595 -21.32 -4.96 -35.80
CA CYS A 595 -21.35 -3.75 -36.64
C CYS A 595 -21.56 -4.06 -38.13
N LYS A 596 -20.96 -5.16 -38.61
CA LYS A 596 -21.12 -5.61 -40.00
C LYS A 596 -22.45 -6.31 -40.24
N TYR A 597 -22.72 -7.41 -39.53
CA TYR A 597 -23.80 -8.34 -39.87
C TYR A 597 -25.17 -7.92 -39.32
N ASN A 598 -25.21 -7.20 -38.20
CA ASN A 598 -26.48 -6.80 -37.57
C ASN A 598 -26.84 -5.34 -37.87
N LEU A 599 -25.85 -4.43 -37.84
CA LEU A 599 -26.07 -3.01 -38.08
C LEU A 599 -25.88 -2.60 -39.55
N GLY A 600 -25.18 -3.40 -40.35
CA GLY A 600 -25.01 -3.14 -41.79
C GLY A 600 -24.15 -1.91 -42.10
N PHE A 601 -23.24 -1.50 -41.21
CA PHE A 601 -22.42 -0.32 -41.43
C PHE A 601 -21.36 -0.57 -42.51
N LYS A 602 -21.36 0.26 -43.57
CA LYS A 602 -20.42 0.17 -44.69
C LYS A 602 -18.95 0.31 -44.25
N GLU A 603 -18.69 1.07 -43.20
CA GLU A 603 -17.35 1.26 -42.62
C GLU A 603 -16.73 -0.05 -42.10
N PHE A 604 -17.56 -1.06 -41.83
CA PHE A 604 -17.14 -2.36 -41.29
C PHE A 604 -17.33 -3.50 -42.29
N SER A 605 -17.44 -3.23 -43.60
CA SER A 605 -17.64 -4.28 -44.62
C SER A 605 -16.49 -5.28 -44.68
N GLU A 606 -15.25 -4.81 -44.53
CA GLU A 606 -14.01 -5.61 -44.62
C GLU A 606 -13.47 -6.07 -43.25
N VAL A 607 -14.37 -6.45 -42.33
CA VAL A 607 -13.97 -6.75 -40.95
C VAL A 607 -13.44 -8.16 -40.72
N ASP A 608 -13.72 -9.09 -41.64
CA ASP A 608 -13.56 -10.54 -41.42
C ASP A 608 -12.10 -10.93 -41.14
N GLY A 609 -11.15 -10.39 -41.91
CA GLY A 609 -9.73 -10.61 -41.68
C GLY A 609 -9.27 -10.09 -40.31
N THR A 610 -9.76 -8.91 -39.90
CA THR A 610 -9.45 -8.31 -38.60
C THR A 610 -10.04 -9.11 -37.44
N VAL A 611 -11.25 -9.63 -37.60
CA VAL A 611 -11.89 -10.48 -36.60
C VAL A 611 -11.11 -11.79 -36.45
N LYS A 612 -10.83 -12.49 -37.56
CA LYS A 612 -10.02 -13.72 -37.55
C LYS A 612 -8.68 -13.50 -36.84
N PHE A 613 -8.01 -12.38 -37.13
CA PHE A 613 -6.77 -12.01 -36.43
C PHE A 613 -6.95 -11.89 -34.91
N ILE A 614 -7.97 -11.14 -34.47
CA ILE A 614 -8.25 -10.95 -33.03
C ILE A 614 -8.57 -12.28 -32.35
N GLU A 615 -9.39 -13.13 -32.97
CA GLU A 615 -9.79 -14.43 -32.43
C GLU A 615 -8.60 -15.39 -32.29
N MET A 616 -7.76 -15.50 -33.33
CA MET A 616 -6.57 -16.37 -33.30
C MET A 616 -5.61 -16.02 -32.16
N PHE A 617 -5.35 -14.73 -31.92
CA PHE A 617 -4.47 -14.30 -30.83
C PHE A 617 -5.15 -14.31 -29.46
N ASN A 618 -6.47 -14.11 -29.38
CA ASN A 618 -7.24 -14.29 -28.14
C ASN A 618 -7.11 -15.75 -27.67
N ASP A 619 -7.44 -16.69 -28.55
CA ASP A 619 -7.49 -18.11 -28.21
C ASP A 619 -6.09 -18.66 -27.91
N GLY A 620 -5.09 -18.27 -28.70
CA GLY A 620 -3.70 -18.64 -28.44
C GLY A 620 -3.22 -18.13 -27.09
N PHE A 621 -3.61 -16.92 -26.69
CA PHE A 621 -3.22 -16.39 -25.39
C PHE A 621 -4.00 -17.04 -24.23
N ASP A 622 -5.29 -17.33 -24.43
CA ASP A 622 -6.11 -18.00 -23.44
C ASP A 622 -5.60 -19.42 -23.12
N ILE A 623 -5.11 -20.16 -24.13
CA ILE A 623 -4.45 -21.47 -23.92
C ILE A 623 -3.19 -21.32 -23.06
N LEU A 624 -2.32 -20.37 -23.43
CA LEU A 624 -1.03 -20.13 -22.76
C LEU A 624 -1.15 -19.47 -21.38
N ASN A 625 -2.32 -18.93 -21.04
CA ASN A 625 -2.61 -18.28 -19.77
C ASN A 625 -3.77 -18.96 -19.02
N SER A 626 -3.97 -20.25 -19.29
CA SER A 626 -4.89 -21.10 -18.55
C SER A 626 -4.43 -21.24 -17.08
N ARG A 627 -5.39 -21.55 -16.18
CA ARG A 627 -5.14 -21.54 -14.72
C ARG A 627 -5.73 -22.71 -13.97
N SER A 628 -6.73 -23.37 -14.55
CA SER A 628 -7.40 -24.49 -13.91
C SER A 628 -8.14 -25.32 -14.94
N VAL A 629 -8.33 -26.59 -14.59
CA VAL A 629 -9.08 -27.60 -15.34
C VAL A 629 -10.58 -27.33 -15.27
N ARG A 630 -11.04 -26.59 -14.25
CA ARG A 630 -12.44 -26.18 -14.09
C ARG A 630 -12.84 -25.04 -15.02
N CYS A 631 -11.88 -24.41 -15.70
CA CYS A 631 -12.18 -23.42 -16.72
C CYS A 631 -12.78 -24.07 -17.97
N PHE A 632 -13.52 -23.29 -18.76
CA PHE A 632 -14.18 -23.75 -19.98
C PHE A 632 -13.45 -23.26 -21.24
N GLY A 633 -13.63 -24.01 -22.33
CA GLY A 633 -13.07 -23.68 -23.65
C GLY A 633 -11.54 -23.58 -23.64
N LYS A 634 -11.00 -22.61 -24.40
CA LYS A 634 -9.56 -22.38 -24.55
C LYS A 634 -8.85 -21.93 -23.27
N LYS A 635 -9.57 -21.56 -22.21
CA LYS A 635 -9.02 -21.22 -20.89
C LYS A 635 -8.82 -22.42 -19.97
N LYS A 636 -9.32 -23.59 -20.37
CA LYS A 636 -9.12 -24.84 -19.65
C LYS A 636 -7.65 -25.24 -19.70
N ALA A 637 -7.11 -25.64 -18.56
CA ALA A 637 -5.78 -26.24 -18.45
C ALA A 637 -5.60 -27.41 -19.44
N ILE A 638 -4.37 -27.64 -19.89
CA ILE A 638 -4.08 -28.69 -20.88
C ILE A 638 -4.18 -30.06 -20.21
N CYS A 639 -5.03 -30.93 -20.74
CA CYS A 639 -5.39 -32.23 -20.18
C CYS A 639 -5.64 -33.26 -21.29
N ASN A 640 -5.80 -34.54 -20.92
CA ASN A 640 -6.08 -35.61 -21.86
C ASN A 640 -7.36 -35.38 -22.68
N GLU A 641 -8.34 -34.65 -22.13
CA GLU A 641 -9.60 -34.38 -22.84
C GLU A 641 -9.45 -33.35 -23.97
N ASN A 642 -8.65 -32.30 -23.79
CA ASN A 642 -8.55 -31.18 -24.75
C ASN A 642 -7.26 -31.17 -25.59
N ILE A 643 -6.32 -32.10 -25.35
CA ILE A 643 -5.02 -32.10 -26.03
C ILE A 643 -5.12 -32.18 -27.56
N LYS A 644 -6.06 -32.98 -28.09
CA LYS A 644 -6.24 -33.11 -29.55
C LYS A 644 -6.63 -31.77 -30.19
N GLU A 645 -7.60 -31.09 -29.57
CA GLU A 645 -8.07 -29.77 -30.00
C GLU A 645 -6.95 -28.72 -29.93
N ILE A 646 -6.08 -28.80 -28.91
CA ILE A 646 -4.95 -27.88 -28.75
C ILE A 646 -3.86 -28.15 -29.79
N ILE A 647 -3.61 -29.42 -30.15
CA ILE A 647 -2.68 -29.78 -31.24
C ILE A 647 -3.20 -29.23 -32.57
N GLU A 648 -4.48 -29.45 -32.88
CA GLU A 648 -5.12 -28.92 -34.08
C GLU A 648 -5.06 -27.39 -34.13
N PHE A 649 -5.38 -26.72 -33.03
CA PHE A 649 -5.27 -25.26 -32.92
C PHE A 649 -3.82 -24.78 -33.07
N THR A 650 -2.84 -25.49 -32.52
CA THR A 650 -1.42 -25.12 -32.63
C THR A 650 -0.95 -25.17 -34.08
N ASN A 651 -1.36 -26.21 -34.82
CA ASN A 651 -1.08 -26.32 -36.25
C ASN A 651 -1.77 -25.20 -37.04
N LEU A 652 -3.06 -24.96 -36.77
CA LEU A 652 -3.82 -23.87 -37.40
C LEU A 652 -3.16 -22.51 -37.16
N MET A 653 -2.78 -22.21 -35.92
CA MET A 653 -2.12 -20.96 -35.53
C MET A 653 -0.75 -20.81 -36.19
N THR A 654 0.02 -21.90 -36.28
CA THR A 654 1.32 -21.90 -36.95
C THR A 654 1.16 -21.58 -38.45
N THR A 655 0.25 -22.27 -39.14
CA THR A 655 -0.04 -22.01 -40.56
C THR A 655 -0.56 -20.59 -40.77
N TYR A 656 -1.45 -20.11 -39.90
CA TYR A 656 -1.97 -18.75 -39.95
C TYR A 656 -0.86 -17.70 -39.83
N ILE A 657 0.03 -17.83 -38.83
CA ILE A 657 1.14 -16.90 -38.63
C ILE A 657 2.14 -16.93 -39.80
N ILE A 658 2.42 -18.10 -40.38
CA ILE A 658 3.28 -18.21 -41.58
C ILE A 658 2.66 -17.47 -42.77
N GLY A 659 1.35 -17.54 -42.93
CA GLY A 659 0.62 -16.87 -44.01
C GLY A 659 0.45 -15.35 -43.81
N LEU A 660 0.62 -14.84 -42.59
CA LEU A 660 0.48 -13.41 -42.29
C LEU A 660 1.57 -12.58 -42.97
N LYS A 661 1.16 -11.50 -43.65
CA LYS A 661 2.05 -10.50 -44.23
C LYS A 661 1.79 -9.14 -43.59
N VAL A 662 2.85 -8.38 -43.38
CA VAL A 662 2.81 -7.02 -42.84
C VAL A 662 3.23 -6.03 -43.90
N LYS A 663 2.56 -4.86 -43.94
CA LYS A 663 2.97 -3.77 -44.83
C LYS A 663 4.27 -3.13 -44.33
N GLU A 664 5.31 -3.16 -45.14
CA GLU A 664 6.57 -2.48 -44.86
C GLU A 664 6.96 -1.63 -46.08
N LYS A 665 6.93 -0.29 -45.91
CA LYS A 665 6.99 0.68 -47.00
C LYS A 665 5.83 0.45 -47.98
N ASP A 666 6.11 0.05 -49.22
CA ASP A 666 5.15 -0.10 -50.30
C ASP A 666 4.80 -1.56 -50.62
N SER A 667 5.42 -2.54 -49.94
CA SER A 667 5.18 -3.96 -50.19
C SER A 667 4.75 -4.72 -48.93
N PHE A 668 4.10 -5.86 -49.16
CA PHE A 668 3.75 -6.81 -48.12
C PHE A 668 4.83 -7.88 -48.02
N ILE A 669 5.42 -8.01 -46.84
CA ILE A 669 6.42 -9.04 -46.54
C ILE A 669 5.87 -10.02 -45.49
N PRO A 670 6.31 -11.28 -45.47
CA PRO A 670 5.95 -12.21 -44.40
C PRO A 670 6.25 -11.63 -43.01
N VAL A 671 5.31 -11.78 -42.07
CA VAL A 671 5.45 -11.18 -40.72
C VAL A 671 6.67 -11.71 -39.97
N LEU A 672 7.05 -12.97 -40.23
CA LEU A 672 8.19 -13.64 -39.62
C LEU A 672 9.55 -13.19 -40.19
N GLU A 673 9.55 -12.50 -41.33
CA GLU A 673 10.73 -11.86 -41.91
C GLU A 673 10.87 -10.39 -41.48
N SER A 674 9.78 -9.80 -40.99
CA SER A 674 9.74 -8.41 -40.56
C SER A 674 10.51 -8.11 -39.28
N ASN A 675 10.79 -6.82 -39.06
CA ASN A 675 11.33 -6.30 -37.80
C ASN A 675 10.38 -6.47 -36.59
N ARG A 676 9.12 -6.87 -36.81
CA ARG A 676 8.10 -7.08 -35.77
C ARG A 676 7.78 -8.55 -35.50
N LYS A 677 8.62 -9.48 -35.99
CA LYS A 677 8.39 -10.94 -35.91
C LYS A 677 8.31 -11.54 -34.51
N THR A 678 9.00 -10.98 -33.52
CA THR A 678 9.23 -11.64 -32.21
C THR A 678 7.95 -12.06 -31.51
N GLY A 679 6.91 -11.22 -31.49
CA GLY A 679 5.63 -11.58 -30.85
C GLY A 679 4.97 -12.78 -31.53
N PHE A 680 4.96 -12.80 -32.85
CA PHE A 680 4.37 -13.85 -33.68
C PHE A 680 5.14 -15.18 -33.55
N LEU A 681 6.47 -15.12 -33.68
CA LEU A 681 7.34 -16.27 -33.44
C LEU A 681 7.16 -16.83 -32.02
N GLY A 682 7.01 -15.95 -31.03
CA GLY A 682 6.80 -16.36 -29.65
C GLY A 682 5.53 -17.18 -29.44
N PHE A 683 4.44 -16.88 -30.14
CA PHE A 683 3.24 -17.72 -30.09
C PHE A 683 3.48 -19.12 -30.64
N ILE A 684 4.19 -19.24 -31.77
CA ILE A 684 4.55 -20.54 -32.36
C ILE A 684 5.42 -21.33 -31.36
N VAL A 685 6.46 -20.69 -30.81
CA VAL A 685 7.35 -21.32 -29.83
C VAL A 685 6.59 -21.79 -28.60
N CYS A 686 5.78 -20.91 -27.99
CA CYS A 686 5.10 -21.22 -26.72
C CYS A 686 4.05 -22.33 -26.86
N LEU A 687 3.28 -22.34 -27.94
CA LEU A 687 2.29 -23.39 -28.16
C LEU A 687 2.96 -24.75 -28.39
N ASN A 688 4.01 -24.82 -29.19
CA ASN A 688 4.78 -26.05 -29.40
C ASN A 688 5.48 -26.51 -28.11
N SER A 689 6.03 -25.58 -27.34
CA SER A 689 6.60 -25.84 -26.01
C SER A 689 5.57 -26.38 -25.03
N ALA A 690 4.34 -25.84 -25.00
CA ALA A 690 3.27 -26.35 -24.16
C ALA A 690 2.92 -27.82 -24.50
N LEU A 691 2.87 -28.17 -25.79
CA LEU A 691 2.66 -29.55 -26.24
C LEU A 691 3.82 -30.49 -25.88
N LEU A 692 5.06 -30.02 -25.95
CA LEU A 692 6.23 -30.80 -25.54
C LEU A 692 6.24 -31.03 -24.03
N LEU A 693 5.98 -29.99 -23.26
CA LEU A 693 5.92 -30.08 -21.80
C LEU A 693 4.79 -31.03 -21.37
N TYR A 694 3.66 -31.02 -22.09
CA TYR A 694 2.57 -31.97 -21.86
C TYR A 694 3.02 -33.42 -22.05
N LYS A 695 3.77 -33.69 -23.11
CA LYS A 695 4.33 -35.03 -23.35
C LYS A 695 5.28 -35.44 -22.22
N ILE A 696 6.14 -34.53 -21.77
CA ILE A 696 7.11 -34.81 -20.70
C ILE A 696 6.41 -35.12 -19.38
N LEU A 697 5.49 -34.25 -18.95
CA LEU A 697 4.90 -34.34 -17.60
C LEU A 697 3.70 -35.29 -17.50
N VAL A 698 2.90 -35.42 -18.56
CA VAL A 698 1.62 -36.16 -18.52
C VAL A 698 1.72 -37.54 -19.15
N LYS A 699 2.56 -37.69 -20.19
CA LYS A 699 2.64 -38.92 -20.99
C LYS A 699 3.81 -39.85 -20.58
N SER A 700 4.84 -39.32 -19.93
CA SER A 700 5.94 -40.11 -19.36
C SER A 700 5.65 -40.41 -17.89
N ASP A 701 5.84 -41.66 -17.48
CA ASP A 701 5.33 -42.27 -16.23
C ASP A 701 5.48 -41.48 -14.92
N GLY A 702 4.42 -41.52 -14.10
CA GLY A 702 4.49 -41.43 -12.63
C GLY A 702 3.93 -40.18 -11.96
N ILE A 703 3.89 -39.04 -12.64
CA ILE A 703 3.48 -37.77 -12.02
C ILE A 703 2.20 -37.27 -12.70
N ARG A 704 1.02 -37.46 -12.09
CA ARG A 704 -0.25 -36.91 -12.57
C ARG A 704 -0.29 -35.38 -12.37
N LEU A 705 0.55 -34.63 -13.07
CA LEU A 705 0.51 -33.17 -13.08
C LEU A 705 -0.18 -32.67 -14.32
N GLN A 706 -1.30 -31.97 -14.14
CA GLN A 706 -1.98 -31.28 -15.23
C GLN A 706 -1.35 -29.91 -15.44
N LEU A 707 -1.08 -29.55 -16.69
CA LEU A 707 -0.35 -28.33 -17.00
C LEU A 707 -1.21 -27.09 -16.79
N PHE A 708 -0.68 -26.13 -16.05
CA PHE A 708 -1.32 -24.86 -15.67
C PHE A 708 -2.43 -24.96 -14.63
N ASP A 709 -2.56 -26.07 -13.90
CA ASP A 709 -3.43 -26.15 -12.72
C ASP A 709 -2.60 -26.35 -11.43
N PRO A 710 -2.46 -25.30 -10.59
CA PRO A 710 -1.75 -25.41 -9.31
C PRO A 710 -2.55 -26.18 -8.24
N SER A 711 -3.77 -26.66 -8.54
CA SER A 711 -4.64 -27.37 -7.60
C SER A 711 -4.61 -28.89 -7.69
N CYS A 712 -3.77 -29.49 -8.54
CA CYS A 712 -3.53 -30.94 -8.58
C CYS A 712 -2.54 -31.40 -7.49
N GLY A 713 -2.90 -31.13 -6.23
CA GLY A 713 -2.25 -31.67 -5.04
C GLY A 713 -3.32 -31.87 -3.97
N GLU A 714 -4.09 -32.95 -4.10
CA GLU A 714 -4.85 -33.56 -2.99
C GLU A 714 -4.32 -34.98 -2.75
#